data_AF-A0A5N5JGM2-F1
#
_entry.id   AF-A0A5N5JGM2-F1
#
_cell.length_a   1.000
_cell.length_b   1.000
_cell.length_c   1.000
_cell.angle_alpha   90.00
_cell.angle_beta   90.00
_cell.angle_gamma   90.00
#
_symmetry.space_group_name_H-M   'P 1'
#
loop_
_entity.id
_entity.type
_entity.pdbx_description
1 polymer ?
#
loop_
_entity_poly.entity_id
_entity_poly.type
_entity_poly.pdbx_seq_one_letter_code
_entity_poly.pdbx_strand_id
1 'polypeptide(L)'
;MEPVTRSGSVSITMMAGVEKMAGKEEYVATFKGSEYFCYDLSQNPIQSSSDEITLSFKTLQRNGLMLHTGKSADYVNLALKNGAVSLVINLGSGAFEALVEPVNGKFNDNDWHDVKVTRNLRQHSGIGHAMVTISVDGILTTTGYTQEDYTMLGSDDFFYVGGSPSTADLPGSPVSNNFMGCLKEVVYKNNDVRLELSKLALQGDHKMKIHGVVAFKCENVATLDPITFETPEAFITLHKWNAKKTGSISFDFRTTEPNGLLLFSHGRPKQQTKEAKSPITLKVDFFAIEMLDGHLYLLLDMGSGTTKTRAVNKKVNDGEWYHVDFQRDGRSGTISVNTVRTPYQAPGESEILDLDDHLYLGGLPENRAGLVFPTEVWTALLNYGFVGCVRDLFVDGQSKDVRRMAEAQKAVGVKPSCSKEAPKQCLSNPCQNNGICREGWNRYVCDCAATGFLGRSCERDATILSYDGSKFMKIHLPMAMHTEAEDITLRFRSQRAYGVLMATTSRDSADTLRLELETGRVRLTINLDCFRINCTSSKGPETLFIGQNLNDNEWHTVRVMRRGKSLQLAVDELQPVEGEIPGDHTQLEFHNIETGIITEKRYLPNAPSNFIGHLQSLVFNGMAYIDLCKNGDIDYCELNAMIGFKNIIADPVTFKSRSSYVSLRTLQAYYTMHLFFQFKTTSPDGLILYNSGDGNDFIVVELVKGYLHYVADLGNGAHLIKGNSNKPLNDNHWHNVMISRDSNNLHTVKIDTKVTTQTTIGARNLDLKGDLFIGGVAKEMYKELPKLVHAQEGFQGCLASMDLNGRLPDLISDALTCVGQIERGCEGPSTTCQEDSCANQGVCLQQWEGFSCDCSMTSFGGHQCNDAGTTYIFGREGGKITYTWPPNDRPSTRADRLALGFSTQLKDALLIRVDSSSGLGDYLKLHIEKGHVAVIFNVGTDDINIEEKSKFVNDGKYHVVKFTRSGGNATLQVDDLPVIERYPTGRQLTIFNSQTTIQIGGWERDRSRAFQGQMSGLYYNGLKVFNMAVEGNPNVRVEGSVRLVGEAPSSSSSSSSSSSSSSITPQSNASTSIMETTTTTTSSTTTASSRRVKQTTPREAQQTTDDLLVASAECPSDDEDIDPCEPSSGGLASPTGPGLKGYPDPVEVVRESSSTTGMVVGIVAAAALCILILLYAMYKYRNRDEGSYRVDESRNYISNSAQSNGTVLKEKPANVAKSTTKTKKNKDKEYYV
;
A
#
# COMPACT_ATOMS: atom_id res chain seq x y z
N MET A 1 0.24 -38.25 73.63
CA MET A 1 0.31 -39.57 74.29
C MET A 1 1.55 -40.27 73.76
N GLU A 2 2.27 -40.94 74.66
CA GLU A 2 3.55 -41.66 74.48
C GLU A 2 3.28 -43.19 74.41
N PRO A 3 4.26 -44.14 74.47
CA PRO A 3 5.74 -44.05 74.46
C PRO A 3 6.45 -45.13 73.56
N VAL A 4 7.75 -45.39 73.84
CA VAL A 4 8.58 -46.60 73.51
C VAL A 4 9.26 -46.62 72.13
N THR A 5 10.56 -46.92 71.94
CA THR A 5 11.85 -46.88 72.71
C THR A 5 13.01 -46.73 71.68
N ARG A 6 14.19 -46.15 71.93
CA ARG A 6 15.39 -46.60 72.71
C ARG A 6 15.89 -48.04 72.42
N SER A 7 17.20 -48.37 72.39
CA SER A 7 18.45 -47.57 72.26
C SER A 7 19.72 -48.48 72.25
N GLY A 8 20.81 -48.06 71.59
CA GLY A 8 22.16 -48.65 71.71
C GLY A 8 22.54 -49.59 70.55
N SER A 9 23.83 -49.85 70.23
CA SER A 9 25.09 -49.36 70.83
C SER A 9 26.21 -49.28 69.76
N VAL A 10 27.33 -48.59 70.06
CA VAL A 10 28.42 -48.28 69.12
C VAL A 10 29.75 -48.94 69.56
N SER A 11 30.56 -49.39 68.59
CA SER A 11 32.00 -49.77 68.71
C SER A 11 32.35 -51.08 69.47
N ILE A 12 33.45 -51.82 69.20
CA ILE A 12 34.55 -51.64 68.20
C ILE A 12 35.27 -52.98 67.82
N THR A 13 35.84 -53.05 66.61
CA THR A 13 36.87 -53.99 66.04
C THR A 13 36.86 -55.51 66.31
N MET A 14 37.02 -56.29 65.23
CA MET A 14 38.31 -56.93 64.87
C MET A 14 38.38 -57.21 63.35
N MET A 15 39.58 -57.50 62.80
CA MET A 15 39.88 -57.35 61.36
C MET A 15 39.95 -58.66 60.54
N ALA A 16 39.31 -58.63 59.36
CA ALA A 16 39.80 -59.13 58.07
C ALA A 16 38.90 -58.50 56.98
N GLY A 17 39.33 -58.11 55.79
CA GLY A 17 40.63 -58.29 55.14
C GLY A 17 40.42 -58.37 53.63
N VAL A 18 39.93 -57.30 52.99
CA VAL A 18 39.60 -57.23 51.55
C VAL A 18 40.22 -55.98 50.95
N GLU A 19 40.85 -56.13 49.79
CA GLU A 19 41.63 -55.08 49.13
C GLU A 19 40.75 -54.04 48.42
N LYS A 20 41.22 -52.79 48.36
CA LYS A 20 40.62 -51.76 47.52
C LYS A 20 41.05 -51.98 46.05
N MET A 21 40.12 -52.39 45.19
CA MET A 21 40.26 -52.03 43.78
C MET A 21 40.11 -50.51 43.63
N ALA A 22 41.03 -49.89 42.89
CA ALA A 22 40.90 -48.49 42.50
C ALA A 22 39.77 -48.34 41.47
N GLY A 23 38.95 -47.30 41.61
CA GLY A 23 37.97 -46.96 40.59
C GLY A 23 38.67 -46.53 39.30
N LYS A 24 38.21 -47.04 38.16
CA LYS A 24 38.68 -46.61 36.83
C LYS A 24 38.16 -45.19 36.58
N GLU A 25 39.02 -44.27 36.18
CA GLU A 25 38.58 -42.95 35.72
C GLU A 25 37.75 -43.11 34.43
N GLU A 26 36.56 -42.50 34.38
CA GLU A 26 35.77 -42.35 33.15
C GLU A 26 35.94 -40.94 32.59
N TYR A 27 36.26 -40.83 31.30
CA TYR A 27 36.47 -39.56 30.61
C TYR A 27 35.21 -39.16 29.86
N VAL A 28 34.38 -38.32 30.52
CA VAL A 28 33.03 -37.92 30.07
C VAL A 28 32.98 -36.43 29.76
N ALA A 29 32.30 -36.05 28.68
CA ALA A 29 32.08 -34.65 28.29
C ALA A 29 30.62 -34.40 27.87
N THR A 30 30.08 -33.24 28.25
CA THR A 30 28.77 -32.75 27.78
C THR A 30 28.93 -31.69 26.69
N PHE A 31 28.20 -31.89 25.59
CA PHE A 31 28.05 -31.01 24.45
C PHE A 31 26.62 -30.47 24.42
N LYS A 32 26.44 -29.19 24.10
CA LYS A 32 25.16 -28.47 24.09
C LYS A 32 24.85 -27.91 22.70
N GLY A 33 25.44 -28.52 21.66
CA GLY A 33 25.21 -28.19 20.25
C GLY A 33 25.94 -26.95 19.75
N SER A 34 26.84 -26.34 20.54
CA SER A 34 27.74 -25.25 20.07
C SER A 34 29.23 -25.54 20.34
N GLU A 35 29.51 -26.64 21.03
CA GLU A 35 30.85 -27.07 21.45
C GLU A 35 31.33 -28.26 20.63
N TYR A 36 32.65 -28.39 20.45
CA TYR A 36 33.28 -29.57 19.87
C TYR A 36 34.77 -29.67 20.26
N PHE A 37 35.33 -30.87 20.12
CA PHE A 37 36.78 -31.09 20.15
C PHE A 37 37.33 -31.13 18.72
N CYS A 38 38.55 -30.64 18.54
CA CYS A 38 39.30 -30.66 17.29
C CYS A 38 40.76 -31.06 17.60
N TYR A 39 41.19 -32.22 17.11
CA TYR A 39 42.55 -32.74 17.31
C TYR A 39 43.35 -32.67 16.01
N ASP A 40 44.56 -32.11 16.07
CA ASP A 40 45.42 -31.80 14.93
C ASP A 40 46.21 -33.04 14.46
N LEU A 41 45.91 -33.53 13.24
CA LEU A 41 46.56 -34.71 12.64
C LEU A 41 47.74 -34.36 11.74
N SER A 42 47.93 -33.09 11.37
CA SER A 42 48.90 -32.65 10.36
C SER A 42 50.35 -33.08 10.62
N GLN A 43 50.72 -33.22 11.89
CA GLN A 43 52.05 -33.68 12.31
C GLN A 43 52.18 -35.21 12.35
N ASN A 44 51.08 -35.93 12.64
CA ASN A 44 51.03 -37.38 12.81
C ASN A 44 49.80 -37.93 12.05
N PRO A 45 49.81 -37.98 10.70
CA PRO A 45 48.65 -38.41 9.93
C PRO A 45 48.21 -39.83 10.29
N ILE A 46 46.89 -40.05 10.31
CA ILE A 46 46.32 -41.39 10.35
C ILE A 46 46.56 -42.04 8.98
N GLN A 47 47.32 -43.13 8.99
CA GLN A 47 47.41 -44.08 7.88
C GLN A 47 47.07 -45.46 8.46
N SER A 48 45.98 -46.07 7.99
CA SER A 48 45.42 -47.24 8.68
C SER A 48 44.82 -48.27 7.72
N SER A 49 45.27 -49.53 7.81
CA SER A 49 44.65 -50.69 7.16
C SER A 49 43.72 -51.49 8.09
N SER A 50 43.70 -51.15 9.39
CA SER A 50 42.86 -51.79 10.39
C SER A 50 42.70 -50.86 11.60
N ASP A 51 41.45 -50.53 11.96
CA ASP A 51 41.13 -49.66 13.09
C ASP A 51 39.90 -50.10 13.89
N GLU A 52 39.87 -49.62 15.13
CA GLU A 52 38.79 -49.76 16.08
C GLU A 52 38.43 -48.38 16.64
N ILE A 53 37.14 -48.06 16.64
CA ILE A 53 36.57 -46.86 17.26
C ILE A 53 35.61 -47.32 18.35
N THR A 54 35.74 -46.75 19.54
CA THR A 54 34.81 -46.95 20.66
C THR A 54 34.36 -45.62 21.23
N LEU A 55 33.09 -45.52 21.59
CA LEU A 55 32.53 -44.47 22.44
C LEU A 55 31.25 -44.97 23.12
N SER A 56 30.82 -44.31 24.18
CA SER A 56 29.40 -44.34 24.58
C SER A 56 28.77 -42.96 24.37
N PHE A 57 27.50 -42.91 24.00
CA PHE A 57 26.75 -41.67 23.84
C PHE A 57 25.44 -41.69 24.63
N LYS A 58 24.93 -40.50 24.96
CA LYS A 58 23.66 -40.27 25.65
C LYS A 58 23.02 -38.98 25.16
N THR A 59 21.80 -39.03 24.61
CA THR A 59 21.14 -37.85 24.02
C THR A 59 19.61 -37.95 23.97
N LEU A 60 18.95 -36.80 23.87
CA LEU A 60 17.53 -36.66 23.49
C LEU A 60 17.34 -36.22 22.03
N GLN A 61 18.38 -35.71 21.37
CA GLN A 61 18.27 -35.22 20.00
C GLN A 61 18.25 -36.36 18.98
N ARG A 62 17.58 -36.12 17.84
CA ARG A 62 17.46 -37.12 16.77
C ARG A 62 18.66 -37.14 15.82
N ASN A 63 19.28 -35.97 15.63
CA ASN A 63 20.38 -35.74 14.72
C ASN A 63 21.57 -35.15 15.48
N GLY A 64 22.79 -35.58 15.18
CA GLY A 64 24.00 -35.00 15.78
C GLY A 64 25.27 -35.76 15.44
N LEU A 65 26.32 -35.04 15.04
CA LEU A 65 27.64 -35.61 14.73
C LEU A 65 28.37 -36.07 16.01
N MET A 66 28.62 -37.37 16.15
CA MET A 66 29.40 -37.90 17.28
C MET A 66 30.90 -37.70 17.03
N LEU A 67 31.40 -38.06 15.84
CA LEU A 67 32.77 -37.79 15.40
C LEU A 67 32.94 -37.80 13.87
N HIS A 68 34.00 -37.16 13.39
CA HIS A 68 34.43 -37.20 12.00
C HIS A 68 35.95 -37.04 11.88
N THR A 69 36.57 -37.73 10.94
CA THR A 69 37.96 -37.46 10.52
C THR A 69 38.09 -37.75 9.03
N GLY A 70 38.85 -36.95 8.30
CA GLY A 70 39.09 -37.15 6.87
C GLY A 70 38.72 -35.96 5.98
N LYS A 71 39.05 -36.09 4.69
CA LYS A 71 38.89 -35.05 3.67
C LYS A 71 38.76 -35.68 2.28
N SER A 72 38.08 -35.00 1.37
CA SER A 72 37.88 -35.46 -0.01
C SER A 72 37.22 -36.86 -0.08
N ALA A 73 37.98 -37.91 -0.41
CA ALA A 73 37.48 -39.27 -0.58
C ALA A 73 37.87 -40.24 0.55
N ASP A 74 38.72 -39.81 1.48
CA ASP A 74 39.17 -40.61 2.63
C ASP A 74 38.57 -40.04 3.91
N TYR A 75 37.64 -40.75 4.53
CA TYR A 75 36.97 -40.29 5.75
C TYR A 75 36.24 -41.37 6.53
N VAL A 76 36.02 -41.09 7.82
CA VAL A 76 35.09 -41.78 8.71
C VAL A 76 34.16 -40.73 9.31
N ASN A 77 32.84 -40.92 9.17
CA ASN A 77 31.80 -40.13 9.81
C ASN A 77 30.92 -41.05 10.67
N LEU A 78 30.68 -40.67 11.93
CA LEU A 78 29.78 -41.37 12.84
C LEU A 78 28.84 -40.35 13.49
N ALA A 79 27.54 -40.51 13.25
CA ALA A 79 26.51 -39.57 13.65
C ALA A 79 25.22 -40.29 14.09
N LEU A 80 24.40 -39.62 14.89
CA LEU A 80 23.01 -40.00 15.04
C LEU A 80 22.19 -39.34 13.93
N LYS A 81 21.29 -40.10 13.29
CA LYS A 81 20.42 -39.68 12.18
C LYS A 81 19.01 -40.21 12.44
N ASN A 82 18.04 -39.32 12.67
CA ASN A 82 16.66 -39.64 13.06
C ASN A 82 16.50 -40.55 14.31
N GLY A 83 17.52 -40.65 15.18
CA GLY A 83 17.54 -41.58 16.30
C GLY A 83 18.07 -42.98 15.98
N ALA A 84 18.64 -43.19 14.78
CA ALA A 84 19.40 -44.36 14.36
C ALA A 84 20.91 -44.00 14.25
N VAL A 85 21.81 -44.95 14.50
CA VAL A 85 23.27 -44.71 14.43
C VAL A 85 23.74 -44.89 12.99
N SER A 86 24.23 -43.81 12.39
CA SER A 86 24.71 -43.76 11.00
C SER A 86 26.23 -43.74 10.97
N LEU A 87 26.83 -44.69 10.25
CA LEU A 87 28.27 -44.78 9.98
C LEU A 87 28.51 -44.68 8.48
N VAL A 88 29.44 -43.81 8.08
CA VAL A 88 29.93 -43.72 6.71
C VAL A 88 31.45 -43.81 6.71
N ILE A 89 32.02 -44.73 5.93
CA ILE A 89 33.47 -44.88 5.76
C ILE A 89 33.81 -44.89 4.26
N ASN A 90 34.70 -44.02 3.82
CA ASN A 90 35.28 -44.05 2.48
C ASN A 90 36.82 -44.08 2.58
N LEU A 91 37.45 -44.78 1.65
CA LEU A 91 38.90 -45.07 1.60
C LEU A 91 39.48 -44.68 0.23
N GLY A 92 38.94 -43.63 -0.40
CA GLY A 92 39.28 -43.22 -1.77
C GLY A 92 38.34 -43.75 -2.86
N SER A 93 37.89 -45.00 -2.77
CA SER A 93 37.22 -45.73 -3.87
C SER A 93 35.71 -45.99 -3.73
N GLY A 94 35.04 -45.41 -2.73
CA GLY A 94 33.58 -45.45 -2.59
C GLY A 94 33.11 -45.87 -1.20
N ALA A 95 32.11 -45.15 -0.70
CA ALA A 95 31.68 -45.26 0.68
C ALA A 95 30.97 -46.60 1.00
N PHE A 96 31.27 -47.13 2.19
CA PHE A 96 30.40 -48.02 2.93
C PHE A 96 29.49 -47.18 3.83
N GLU A 97 28.17 -47.34 3.66
CA GLU A 97 27.14 -46.75 4.53
C GLU A 97 26.47 -47.84 5.37
N ALA A 98 26.32 -47.60 6.66
CA ALA A 98 25.51 -48.41 7.57
C ALA A 98 24.60 -47.53 8.42
N LEU A 99 23.35 -47.97 8.59
CA LEU A 99 22.38 -47.36 9.50
C LEU A 99 21.88 -48.45 10.46
N VAL A 100 22.25 -48.34 11.73
CA VAL A 100 21.79 -49.25 12.79
C VAL A 100 20.54 -48.64 13.42
N GLU A 101 19.41 -49.33 13.27
CA GLU A 101 18.14 -48.97 13.91
C GLU A 101 17.90 -49.80 15.19
N PRO A 102 17.28 -49.23 16.23
CA PRO A 102 16.98 -49.94 17.47
C PRO A 102 15.79 -50.88 17.30
N VAL A 103 15.94 -52.16 17.70
CA VAL A 103 14.90 -53.19 17.57
C VAL A 103 13.66 -52.92 18.44
N ASN A 104 13.83 -52.22 19.56
CA ASN A 104 12.76 -51.64 20.38
C ASN A 104 13.24 -50.30 20.95
N GLY A 105 12.35 -49.31 21.05
CA GLY A 105 12.71 -47.98 21.59
C GLY A 105 13.34 -47.06 20.55
N LYS A 106 14.24 -46.17 21.00
CA LYS A 106 15.00 -45.21 20.17
C LYS A 106 16.33 -44.89 20.86
N PHE A 107 17.43 -44.73 20.13
CA PHE A 107 18.72 -44.34 20.71
C PHE A 107 18.79 -42.87 21.19
N ASN A 108 17.67 -42.14 21.15
CA ASN A 108 17.54 -40.78 21.67
C ASN A 108 16.58 -40.72 22.88
N ASP A 109 16.62 -41.76 23.72
CA ASP A 109 15.84 -41.93 24.94
C ASP A 109 16.45 -41.27 26.20
N ASN A 110 17.69 -40.78 26.09
CA ASN A 110 18.53 -40.27 27.18
C ASN A 110 19.06 -41.34 28.15
N ASP A 111 19.34 -42.56 27.68
CA ASP A 111 20.22 -43.52 28.36
C ASP A 111 21.57 -43.67 27.62
N TRP A 112 22.48 -44.47 28.18
CA TRP A 112 23.83 -44.68 27.63
C TRP A 112 23.83 -45.84 26.64
N HIS A 113 24.23 -45.56 25.39
CA HIS A 113 24.46 -46.57 24.36
C HIS A 113 25.96 -46.70 24.03
N ASP A 114 26.45 -47.92 23.93
CA ASP A 114 27.85 -48.23 23.59
C ASP A 114 27.98 -48.49 22.08
N VAL A 115 28.81 -47.70 21.39
CA VAL A 115 29.11 -47.87 19.97
C VAL A 115 30.54 -48.36 19.80
N LYS A 116 30.68 -49.50 19.13
CA LYS A 116 31.98 -50.03 18.69
C LYS A 116 31.96 -50.32 17.20
N VAL A 117 32.90 -49.69 16.48
CA VAL A 117 33.18 -49.93 15.07
C VAL A 117 34.53 -50.62 14.97
N THR A 118 34.63 -51.68 14.15
CA THR A 118 35.90 -52.32 13.80
C THR A 118 36.00 -52.47 12.28
N ARG A 119 37.15 -52.09 11.72
CA ARG A 119 37.47 -52.24 10.31
C ARG A 119 38.72 -53.10 10.18
N ASN A 120 38.63 -54.19 9.45
CA ASN A 120 39.72 -55.15 9.27
C ASN A 120 39.87 -55.50 7.79
N LEU A 121 41.09 -55.41 7.25
CA LEU A 121 41.41 -55.86 5.90
C LEU A 121 41.16 -57.38 5.77
N ARG A 122 40.31 -57.78 4.83
CA ARG A 122 40.11 -59.18 4.44
C ARG A 122 40.37 -59.35 2.95
N GLN A 123 41.23 -60.32 2.62
CA GLN A 123 41.55 -60.64 1.25
C GLN A 123 40.58 -61.72 0.74
N HIS A 124 39.78 -61.41 -0.28
CA HIS A 124 38.83 -62.33 -0.89
C HIS A 124 39.15 -62.47 -2.38
N SER A 125 39.32 -63.70 -2.86
CA SER A 125 39.57 -63.99 -4.29
C SER A 125 40.79 -63.26 -4.91
N GLY A 126 41.75 -62.84 -4.08
CA GLY A 126 42.95 -62.10 -4.49
C GLY A 126 42.88 -60.58 -4.30
N ILE A 127 41.67 -60.01 -4.18
CA ILE A 127 41.45 -58.57 -3.95
C ILE A 127 41.35 -58.31 -2.43
N GLY A 128 41.86 -57.17 -1.96
CA GLY A 128 41.73 -56.74 -0.58
C GLY A 128 40.50 -55.85 -0.40
N HIS A 129 39.59 -56.22 0.49
CA HIS A 129 38.45 -55.38 0.87
C HIS A 129 38.51 -55.08 2.38
N ALA A 130 38.19 -53.85 2.79
CA ALA A 130 38.08 -53.53 4.21
C ALA A 130 36.71 -53.98 4.73
N MET A 131 36.68 -55.04 5.55
CA MET A 131 35.46 -55.48 6.23
C MET A 131 35.18 -54.54 7.41
N VAL A 132 34.06 -53.82 7.35
CA VAL A 132 33.59 -52.94 8.42
C VAL A 132 32.52 -53.68 9.22
N THR A 133 32.57 -53.58 10.54
CA THR A 133 31.48 -54.03 11.44
C THR A 133 31.21 -52.94 12.46
N ILE A 134 29.99 -52.42 12.48
CA ILE A 134 29.45 -51.59 13.56
C ILE A 134 28.63 -52.46 14.51
N SER A 135 28.71 -52.15 15.80
CA SER A 135 27.93 -52.75 16.86
C SER A 135 27.43 -51.66 17.80
N VAL A 136 26.14 -51.72 18.15
CA VAL A 136 25.53 -50.88 19.19
C VAL A 136 25.03 -51.77 20.32
N ASP A 137 25.34 -51.39 21.55
CA ASP A 137 25.06 -52.10 22.81
C ASP A 137 25.55 -53.56 22.83
N GLY A 138 26.54 -53.89 21.98
CA GLY A 138 27.07 -55.25 21.80
C GLY A 138 26.10 -56.25 21.15
N ILE A 139 24.85 -55.87 20.88
CA ILE A 139 23.79 -56.75 20.38
C ILE A 139 23.42 -56.43 18.92
N LEU A 140 23.36 -55.14 18.57
CA LEU A 140 22.89 -54.67 17.26
C LEU A 140 24.06 -54.51 16.31
N THR A 141 24.39 -55.57 15.56
CA THR A 141 25.58 -55.65 14.70
C THR A 141 25.23 -55.55 13.21
N THR A 142 25.96 -54.72 12.47
CA THR A 142 25.90 -54.66 10.99
C THR A 142 27.30 -54.77 10.41
N THR A 143 27.50 -55.69 9.46
CA THR A 143 28.78 -55.96 8.80
C THR A 143 28.65 -55.77 7.29
N GLY A 144 29.66 -55.16 6.68
CA GLY A 144 29.78 -55.02 5.23
C GLY A 144 31.21 -54.75 4.80
N TYR A 145 31.39 -54.22 3.59
CA TYR A 145 32.69 -53.96 2.97
C TYR A 145 32.68 -52.59 2.28
N THR A 146 33.85 -51.93 2.23
CA THR A 146 34.07 -50.75 1.39
C THR A 146 34.11 -51.13 -0.10
N GLN A 147 33.91 -50.15 -0.99
CA GLN A 147 33.87 -50.38 -2.42
C GLN A 147 35.28 -50.46 -3.03
N GLU A 148 35.43 -51.28 -4.07
CA GLU A 148 36.70 -51.55 -4.78
C GLU A 148 37.83 -52.07 -3.86
N ASP A 149 39.10 -51.78 -4.18
CA ASP A 149 40.30 -52.43 -3.60
C ASP A 149 41.16 -51.52 -2.69
N TYR A 150 40.77 -50.25 -2.50
CA TYR A 150 41.46 -49.38 -1.55
C TYR A 150 41.13 -49.81 -0.12
N THR A 151 42.19 -49.90 0.70
CA THR A 151 42.14 -50.51 2.04
C THR A 151 42.76 -49.64 3.14
N MET A 152 43.45 -48.56 2.77
CA MET A 152 44.04 -47.62 3.72
C MET A 152 43.12 -46.41 3.92
N LEU A 153 42.87 -46.04 5.18
CA LEU A 153 42.29 -44.74 5.53
C LEU A 153 43.43 -43.74 5.70
N GLY A 154 43.42 -42.66 4.92
CA GLY A 154 44.32 -41.51 5.08
C GLY A 154 43.64 -40.30 5.72
N SER A 155 44.21 -39.72 6.78
CA SER A 155 43.71 -38.46 7.35
C SER A 155 44.83 -37.64 8.00
N ASP A 156 45.12 -36.47 7.42
CA ASP A 156 46.19 -35.53 7.80
C ASP A 156 45.68 -34.15 8.23
N ASP A 157 44.36 -33.96 8.31
CA ASP A 157 43.70 -32.69 8.62
C ASP A 157 43.32 -32.62 10.12
N PHE A 158 42.04 -32.81 10.46
CA PHE A 158 41.54 -32.75 11.84
C PHE A 158 40.62 -33.92 12.19
N PHE A 159 40.71 -34.38 13.44
CA PHE A 159 39.75 -35.28 14.06
C PHE A 159 38.77 -34.48 14.92
N TYR A 160 37.49 -34.48 14.55
CA TYR A 160 36.40 -33.78 15.22
C TYR A 160 35.58 -34.72 16.11
N VAL A 161 35.14 -34.24 17.29
CA VAL A 161 34.26 -34.97 18.22
C VAL A 161 33.18 -34.04 18.79
N GLY A 162 31.93 -34.49 18.78
CA GLY A 162 30.76 -33.75 19.27
C GLY A 162 30.21 -32.67 18.33
N GLY A 163 30.89 -32.36 17.23
CA GLY A 163 30.49 -31.34 16.27
C GLY A 163 31.69 -30.83 15.47
N SER A 164 31.48 -29.79 14.66
CA SER A 164 32.53 -29.14 13.88
C SER A 164 32.21 -27.65 13.62
N PRO A 165 33.09 -26.90 12.92
CA PRO A 165 32.80 -25.52 12.46
C PRO A 165 31.59 -25.41 11.52
N SER A 166 31.37 -26.43 10.69
CA SER A 166 30.14 -26.65 9.89
C SER A 166 30.04 -28.14 9.59
N THR A 167 29.05 -28.81 10.18
CA THR A 167 28.92 -30.27 10.08
C THR A 167 28.36 -30.74 8.73
N ALA A 168 27.74 -29.85 7.94
CA ALA A 168 27.28 -30.13 6.58
C ALA A 168 28.43 -30.12 5.54
N ASP A 169 29.54 -29.42 5.82
CA ASP A 169 30.71 -29.33 4.92
C ASP A 169 31.59 -30.60 4.97
N LEU A 170 31.34 -31.50 5.93
CA LEU A 170 32.15 -32.69 6.16
C LEU A 170 31.77 -33.81 5.17
N PRO A 171 32.73 -34.40 4.45
CA PRO A 171 32.44 -35.39 3.42
C PRO A 171 31.78 -36.64 4.01
N GLY A 172 30.71 -37.11 3.37
CA GLY A 172 29.91 -38.23 3.84
C GLY A 172 29.08 -37.97 5.10
N SER A 173 28.98 -36.71 5.58
CA SER A 173 28.12 -36.39 6.72
C SER A 173 26.63 -36.56 6.38
N PRO A 174 25.87 -37.39 7.13
CA PRO A 174 24.45 -37.64 6.84
C PRO A 174 23.50 -36.67 7.56
N VAL A 175 24.03 -35.68 8.29
CA VAL A 175 23.32 -34.68 9.10
C VAL A 175 24.05 -33.33 9.05
N SER A 176 23.35 -32.23 9.38
CA SER A 176 23.95 -30.90 9.51
C SER A 176 24.27 -30.49 10.96
N ASN A 177 23.76 -31.23 11.97
CA ASN A 177 23.74 -30.82 13.38
C ASN A 177 24.98 -31.24 14.19
N ASN A 178 25.49 -30.35 15.06
CA ASN A 178 26.41 -30.72 16.14
C ASN A 178 25.67 -31.48 17.27
N PHE A 179 26.39 -32.25 18.07
CA PHE A 179 25.82 -33.11 19.11
C PHE A 179 25.31 -32.33 20.32
N MET A 180 24.17 -32.75 20.86
CA MET A 180 23.62 -32.30 22.14
C MET A 180 23.45 -33.51 23.05
N GLY A 181 24.22 -33.60 24.13
CA GLY A 181 24.22 -34.77 25.02
C GLY A 181 25.57 -35.01 25.68
N CYS A 182 25.79 -36.23 26.14
CA CYS A 182 27.06 -36.67 26.70
C CYS A 182 27.75 -37.67 25.77
N LEU A 183 29.08 -37.55 25.61
CA LEU A 183 29.94 -38.58 25.04
C LEU A 183 30.97 -39.00 26.09
N LYS A 184 31.31 -40.29 26.15
CA LYS A 184 32.40 -40.80 27.01
C LYS A 184 33.26 -41.82 26.29
N GLU A 185 34.48 -42.00 26.81
CA GLU A 185 35.44 -43.01 26.35
C GLU A 185 35.66 -43.00 24.82
N VAL A 186 35.65 -41.81 24.20
CA VAL A 186 35.86 -41.66 22.76
C VAL A 186 37.32 -41.97 22.44
N VAL A 187 37.55 -43.08 21.76
CA VAL A 187 38.87 -43.58 21.40
C VAL A 187 38.90 -44.01 19.93
N TYR A 188 39.92 -43.56 19.21
CA TYR A 188 40.35 -44.14 17.94
C TYR A 188 41.64 -44.95 18.17
N LYS A 189 41.73 -46.16 17.60
CA LYS A 189 42.92 -47.00 17.67
C LYS A 189 43.17 -47.68 16.32
N ASN A 190 44.39 -47.59 15.80
CA ASN A 190 44.89 -48.48 14.76
C ASN A 190 46.07 -49.34 15.30
N ASN A 191 46.92 -49.87 14.42
CA ASN A 191 48.08 -50.68 14.85
C ASN A 191 49.20 -49.85 15.50
N ASP A 192 49.34 -48.58 15.10
CA ASP A 192 50.51 -47.74 15.40
C ASP A 192 50.21 -46.66 16.44
N VAL A 193 48.95 -46.21 16.52
CA VAL A 193 48.49 -45.06 17.32
C VAL A 193 47.18 -45.40 18.06
N ARG A 194 47.09 -44.96 19.32
CA ARG A 194 45.86 -44.96 20.12
C ARG A 194 45.58 -43.54 20.61
N LEU A 195 44.52 -42.92 20.09
CA LEU A 195 44.07 -41.58 20.44
C LEU A 195 42.89 -41.68 21.43
N GLU A 196 43.16 -41.45 22.72
CA GLU A 196 42.13 -41.42 23.77
C GLU A 196 41.51 -40.01 23.85
N LEU A 197 40.75 -39.63 22.82
CA LEU A 197 40.32 -38.25 22.57
C LEU A 197 39.57 -37.60 23.75
N SER A 198 38.66 -38.31 24.42
CA SER A 198 37.99 -37.80 25.64
C SER A 198 38.96 -37.43 26.76
N LYS A 199 40.05 -38.18 26.90
CA LYS A 199 41.08 -38.00 27.94
C LYS A 199 42.08 -36.91 27.54
N LEU A 200 42.50 -36.87 26.28
CA LEU A 200 43.36 -35.82 25.73
C LEU A 200 42.69 -34.43 25.85
N ALA A 201 41.37 -34.36 25.71
CA ALA A 201 40.59 -33.16 25.97
C ALA A 201 40.56 -32.77 27.46
N LEU A 202 40.31 -33.70 28.38
CA LEU A 202 40.33 -33.39 29.82
C LEU A 202 41.73 -33.00 30.33
N GLN A 203 42.78 -33.64 29.82
CA GLN A 203 44.16 -33.44 30.26
C GLN A 203 44.85 -32.25 29.57
N GLY A 204 44.24 -31.67 28.53
CA GLY A 204 44.73 -30.45 27.86
C GLY A 204 45.95 -30.70 26.96
N ASP A 205 45.90 -31.71 26.09
CA ASP A 205 46.99 -31.98 25.14
C ASP A 205 47.18 -30.80 24.15
N HIS A 206 48.44 -30.44 23.86
CA HIS A 206 48.81 -29.37 22.93
C HIS A 206 48.25 -29.49 21.50
N LYS A 207 47.88 -30.68 21.03
CA LYS A 207 47.23 -30.92 19.73
C LYS A 207 45.71 -30.88 19.79
N MET A 208 45.13 -30.82 20.99
CA MET A 208 43.70 -30.81 21.22
C MET A 208 43.18 -29.38 21.45
N LYS A 209 42.23 -28.95 20.62
CA LYS A 209 41.52 -27.68 20.74
C LYS A 209 40.08 -27.93 21.14
N ILE A 210 39.65 -27.30 22.23
CA ILE A 210 38.25 -27.33 22.68
C ILE A 210 37.60 -26.03 22.22
N HIS A 211 36.54 -26.15 21.43
CA HIS A 211 35.73 -25.03 20.97
C HIS A 211 34.44 -24.96 21.81
N GLY A 212 34.11 -23.77 22.32
CA GLY A 212 33.00 -23.59 23.26
C GLY A 212 33.34 -23.97 24.71
N VAL A 213 32.32 -24.11 25.57
CA VAL A 213 32.47 -24.33 27.03
C VAL A 213 31.96 -25.72 27.42
N VAL A 214 32.81 -26.72 27.22
CA VAL A 214 32.52 -28.13 27.54
C VAL A 214 32.57 -28.37 29.05
N ALA A 215 31.57 -29.08 29.58
CA ALA A 215 31.60 -29.60 30.95
C ALA A 215 32.14 -31.04 30.96
N PHE A 216 33.24 -31.29 31.67
CA PHE A 216 33.86 -32.62 31.80
C PHE A 216 33.18 -33.49 32.88
N LYS A 217 31.90 -33.74 32.66
CA LYS A 217 30.97 -34.58 33.43
C LYS A 217 29.70 -34.69 32.58
N CYS A 218 28.87 -35.72 32.77
CA CYS A 218 27.56 -35.73 32.11
C CYS A 218 26.57 -34.84 32.88
N GLU A 219 26.21 -33.69 32.31
CA GLU A 219 25.07 -32.88 32.72
C GLU A 219 23.81 -33.27 31.92
N ASN A 220 22.63 -33.13 32.50
CA ASN A 220 21.38 -33.28 31.75
C ASN A 220 21.24 -32.12 30.75
N VAL A 221 21.42 -32.41 29.46
CA VAL A 221 21.14 -31.45 28.37
C VAL A 221 19.63 -31.43 28.15
N ALA A 222 19.00 -30.32 28.51
CA ALA A 222 17.57 -30.12 28.26
C ALA A 222 17.28 -30.08 26.75
N THR A 223 16.12 -30.60 26.34
CA THR A 223 15.54 -30.27 25.04
C THR A 223 15.31 -28.76 24.96
N LEU A 224 15.60 -28.14 23.82
CA LEU A 224 15.22 -26.75 23.61
C LEU A 224 13.71 -26.63 23.54
N ASP A 225 13.13 -25.79 24.39
CA ASP A 225 11.68 -25.63 24.47
C ASP A 225 11.11 -25.06 23.17
N PRO A 226 10.00 -25.62 22.65
CA PRO A 226 9.36 -25.13 21.46
C PRO A 226 8.64 -23.81 21.72
N ILE A 227 8.76 -22.86 20.80
CA ILE A 227 7.97 -21.62 20.79
C ILE A 227 6.73 -21.77 19.91
N THR A 228 5.70 -20.95 20.16
CA THR A 228 4.57 -20.71 19.25
C THR A 228 4.52 -19.23 18.88
N PHE A 229 4.43 -18.94 17.59
CA PHE A 229 3.99 -17.65 17.05
C PHE A 229 2.46 -17.65 17.00
N GLU A 230 1.82 -16.71 17.71
CA GLU A 230 0.37 -16.63 17.92
C GLU A 230 -0.33 -15.64 16.97
N THR A 231 0.42 -14.71 16.35
CA THR A 231 -0.10 -13.74 15.36
C THR A 231 0.89 -13.55 14.18
N PRO A 232 0.43 -13.17 12.97
CA PRO A 232 1.29 -13.06 11.78
C PRO A 232 2.38 -11.96 11.88
N GLU A 233 2.21 -11.02 12.80
CA GLU A 233 3.13 -9.90 13.04
C GLU A 233 4.25 -10.28 14.03
N ALA A 234 4.15 -11.46 14.65
CA ALA A 234 5.12 -11.95 15.62
C ALA A 234 6.40 -12.47 14.92
N PHE A 235 7.56 -11.98 15.34
CA PHE A 235 8.86 -12.38 14.80
C PHE A 235 9.95 -12.43 15.87
N ILE A 236 11.06 -13.09 15.55
CA ILE A 236 12.30 -13.09 16.34
C ILE A 236 13.45 -12.70 15.39
N THR A 237 14.37 -11.85 15.85
CA THR A 237 15.62 -11.60 15.12
C THR A 237 16.73 -12.55 15.58
N LEU A 238 17.49 -13.06 14.64
CA LEU A 238 18.71 -13.82 14.87
C LEU A 238 19.91 -13.09 14.28
N HIS A 239 21.09 -13.40 14.79
CA HIS A 239 22.34 -12.89 14.24
C HIS A 239 22.49 -13.27 12.77
N LYS A 240 23.07 -12.35 11.98
CA LYS A 240 23.46 -12.53 10.58
C LYS A 240 24.07 -13.93 10.34
N TRP A 241 23.53 -14.65 9.34
CA TRP A 241 24.11 -15.91 8.87
C TRP A 241 25.35 -15.60 8.01
N ASN A 242 26.51 -16.13 8.40
CA ASN A 242 27.81 -15.76 7.83
C ASN A 242 28.32 -16.77 6.75
N ALA A 243 27.49 -17.74 6.40
CA ALA A 243 27.74 -18.80 5.42
C ALA A 243 27.91 -18.27 3.98
N LYS A 244 29.13 -17.88 3.60
CA LYS A 244 29.40 -17.25 2.29
C LYS A 244 29.31 -18.20 1.09
N LYS A 245 29.88 -19.41 1.14
CA LYS A 245 29.79 -20.41 0.05
C LYS A 245 28.99 -21.64 0.50
N THR A 246 29.51 -22.37 1.48
CA THR A 246 28.83 -23.46 2.16
C THR A 246 28.03 -22.94 3.36
N GLY A 247 27.04 -23.72 3.81
CA GLY A 247 26.31 -23.47 5.05
C GLY A 247 25.07 -24.35 5.21
N SER A 248 24.49 -24.36 6.40
CA SER A 248 23.27 -25.12 6.69
C SER A 248 22.32 -24.47 7.70
N ILE A 249 21.02 -24.72 7.57
CA ILE A 249 20.00 -24.37 8.55
C ILE A 249 19.02 -25.55 8.68
N SER A 250 18.79 -26.03 9.90
CA SER A 250 17.75 -27.03 10.18
C SER A 250 16.87 -26.64 11.35
N PHE A 251 15.58 -27.00 11.30
CA PHE A 251 14.59 -26.70 12.33
C PHE A 251 13.36 -27.61 12.23
N ASP A 252 12.64 -27.76 13.33
CA ASP A 252 11.32 -28.40 13.36
C ASP A 252 10.22 -27.32 13.35
N PHE A 253 9.19 -27.44 12.51
CA PHE A 253 8.00 -26.58 12.54
C PHE A 253 6.69 -27.38 12.56
N ARG A 254 5.59 -26.71 12.97
CA ARG A 254 4.23 -27.30 13.04
C ARG A 254 3.15 -26.23 12.94
N THR A 255 2.23 -26.32 11.97
CA THR A 255 1.08 -25.40 11.85
C THR A 255 -0.09 -26.00 11.05
N THR A 256 -1.28 -25.40 11.17
CA THR A 256 -2.46 -25.63 10.34
C THR A 256 -2.71 -24.53 9.31
N GLU A 257 -2.08 -23.36 9.45
CA GLU A 257 -2.29 -22.22 8.55
C GLU A 257 -1.74 -22.49 7.15
N PRO A 258 -2.36 -22.00 6.06
CA PRO A 258 -1.94 -22.29 4.70
C PRO A 258 -0.77 -21.42 4.22
N ASN A 259 -0.57 -20.22 4.78
CA ASN A 259 0.42 -19.25 4.34
C ASN A 259 1.29 -18.82 5.53
N GLY A 260 2.55 -18.48 5.29
CA GLY A 260 3.43 -17.87 6.31
C GLY A 260 4.90 -17.84 5.89
N LEU A 261 5.58 -16.74 6.19
CA LEU A 261 7.03 -16.60 6.04
C LEU A 261 7.74 -17.21 7.27
N LEU A 262 8.52 -18.27 7.10
CA LEU A 262 9.22 -18.94 8.21
C LEU A 262 10.58 -18.30 8.47
N LEU A 263 11.40 -18.14 7.44
CA LEU A 263 12.74 -17.54 7.53
C LEU A 263 12.97 -16.55 6.39
N PHE A 264 13.67 -15.45 6.69
CA PHE A 264 14.08 -14.45 5.70
C PHE A 264 15.38 -13.73 6.10
N SER A 265 16.25 -13.45 5.13
CA SER A 265 17.38 -12.53 5.30
C SER A 265 17.86 -12.02 3.93
N HIS A 266 18.39 -10.78 3.89
CA HIS A 266 18.94 -10.18 2.68
C HIS A 266 20.31 -9.52 2.88
N GLY A 267 21.00 -9.34 1.75
CA GLY A 267 22.26 -8.61 1.58
C GLY A 267 22.06 -7.11 1.39
N ARG A 268 23.16 -6.41 1.09
CA ARG A 268 23.11 -4.97 0.74
C ARG A 268 22.58 -4.78 -0.68
N PRO A 269 21.86 -3.67 -0.96
CA PRO A 269 21.48 -3.32 -2.32
C PRO A 269 22.71 -3.19 -3.22
N LYS A 270 22.77 -4.00 -4.29
CA LYS A 270 23.85 -3.95 -5.27
C LYS A 270 23.64 -2.70 -6.15
N GLN A 271 24.58 -1.75 -6.08
CA GLN A 271 24.57 -0.56 -6.94
C GLN A 271 24.64 -1.00 -8.41
N GLN A 272 23.59 -0.73 -9.19
CA GLN A 272 23.59 -1.04 -10.61
C GLN A 272 24.64 -0.17 -11.33
N THR A 273 25.43 -0.80 -12.21
CA THR A 273 26.26 -0.08 -13.18
C THR A 273 25.36 0.67 -14.18
N LYS A 274 25.86 1.79 -14.73
CA LYS A 274 25.10 2.76 -15.56
C LYS A 274 24.53 2.24 -16.90
N GLU A 275 24.56 0.92 -17.14
CA GLU A 275 24.26 0.30 -18.43
C GLU A 275 22.97 -0.55 -18.40
N ALA A 276 22.44 -0.89 -17.22
CA ALA A 276 21.16 -1.56 -17.09
C ALA A 276 19.99 -0.57 -17.27
N LYS A 277 19.07 -0.84 -18.20
CA LYS A 277 17.87 -0.02 -18.48
C LYS A 277 16.58 -0.53 -17.82
N SER A 278 16.68 -1.60 -17.04
CA SER A 278 15.62 -2.16 -16.19
C SER A 278 15.15 -1.18 -15.10
N PRO A 279 13.93 -1.33 -14.54
CA PRO A 279 13.44 -0.48 -13.46
C PRO A 279 14.34 -0.51 -12.21
N ILE A 280 14.18 0.52 -11.37
CA ILE A 280 15.00 0.80 -10.18
C ILE A 280 14.61 -0.14 -9.01
N THR A 281 14.68 -1.44 -9.26
CA THR A 281 14.57 -2.48 -8.23
C THR A 281 15.91 -2.58 -7.49
N LEU A 282 15.86 -2.45 -6.16
CA LEU A 282 17.02 -2.58 -5.27
C LEU A 282 17.41 -4.07 -5.15
N LYS A 283 18.06 -4.62 -6.18
CA LYS A 283 18.47 -6.02 -6.17
C LYS A 283 19.45 -6.29 -5.02
N VAL A 284 19.09 -7.28 -4.21
CA VAL A 284 19.82 -7.80 -3.05
C VAL A 284 20.04 -9.29 -3.23
N ASP A 285 21.11 -9.82 -2.66
CA ASP A 285 21.20 -11.27 -2.42
C ASP A 285 20.24 -11.60 -1.29
N PHE A 286 19.54 -12.74 -1.34
CA PHE A 286 18.60 -13.12 -0.29
C PHE A 286 18.36 -14.61 -0.25
N PHE A 287 17.85 -15.07 0.89
CA PHE A 287 17.13 -16.34 0.93
C PHE A 287 15.85 -16.20 1.75
N ALA A 288 14.88 -17.05 1.44
CA ALA A 288 13.65 -17.18 2.22
C ALA A 288 13.21 -18.64 2.29
N ILE A 289 12.55 -19.01 3.38
CA ILE A 289 11.70 -20.21 3.44
C ILE A 289 10.29 -19.74 3.77
N GLU A 290 9.37 -19.90 2.81
CA GLU A 290 7.97 -19.49 2.93
C GLU A 290 7.03 -20.67 2.69
N MET A 291 5.81 -20.55 3.20
CA MET A 291 4.72 -21.48 2.96
C MET A 291 3.58 -20.76 2.23
N LEU A 292 3.05 -21.39 1.18
CA LEU A 292 1.99 -20.88 0.32
C LEU A 292 1.03 -22.01 -0.05
N ASP A 293 -0.27 -21.81 0.21
CA ASP A 293 -1.31 -22.85 0.08
C ASP A 293 -0.87 -24.22 0.66
N GLY A 294 -0.31 -24.18 1.86
CA GLY A 294 0.18 -25.34 2.61
C GLY A 294 1.45 -25.98 2.08
N HIS A 295 2.02 -25.52 0.96
CA HIS A 295 3.27 -26.04 0.40
C HIS A 295 4.47 -25.20 0.85
N LEU A 296 5.58 -25.85 1.20
CA LEU A 296 6.82 -25.21 1.61
C LEU A 296 7.71 -24.90 0.38
N TYR A 297 8.28 -23.70 0.33
CA TYR A 297 9.18 -23.22 -0.73
C TYR A 297 10.48 -22.68 -0.15
N LEU A 298 11.60 -23.01 -0.79
CA LEU A 298 12.89 -22.34 -0.66
C LEU A 298 13.02 -21.30 -1.77
N LEU A 299 13.46 -20.09 -1.41
CA LEU A 299 13.84 -19.04 -2.35
C LEU A 299 15.29 -18.62 -2.09
N LEU A 300 16.04 -18.35 -3.17
CA LEU A 300 17.45 -17.98 -3.11
C LEU A 300 17.85 -17.16 -4.35
N ASP A 301 18.45 -15.98 -4.17
CA ASP A 301 19.24 -15.28 -5.20
C ASP A 301 20.61 -14.91 -4.60
N MET A 302 21.66 -15.09 -5.40
CA MET A 302 23.07 -14.80 -5.09
C MET A 302 23.64 -13.71 -6.02
N GLY A 303 22.76 -12.96 -6.71
CA GLY A 303 23.10 -11.88 -7.64
C GLY A 303 23.07 -12.32 -9.11
N SER A 304 22.36 -13.40 -9.43
CA SER A 304 22.24 -13.95 -10.80
C SER A 304 20.83 -14.41 -11.16
N GLY A 305 19.84 -14.20 -10.28
CA GLY A 305 18.43 -14.52 -10.47
C GLY A 305 17.93 -15.50 -9.41
N THR A 306 16.67 -15.33 -9.01
CA THR A 306 16.03 -16.15 -8.00
C THR A 306 15.73 -17.56 -8.49
N THR A 307 16.03 -18.56 -7.66
CA THR A 307 15.44 -19.91 -7.76
C THR A 307 14.34 -20.07 -6.70
N LYS A 308 13.16 -20.57 -7.09
CA LYS A 308 11.99 -20.80 -6.20
C LYS A 308 11.62 -22.27 -6.22
N THR A 309 12.20 -23.04 -5.31
CA THR A 309 12.10 -24.51 -5.26
C THR A 309 11.04 -24.94 -4.26
N ARG A 310 10.02 -25.69 -4.71
CA ARG A 310 9.07 -26.37 -3.80
C ARG A 310 9.81 -27.50 -3.07
N ALA A 311 9.85 -27.44 -1.74
CA ALA A 311 10.62 -28.38 -0.91
C ALA A 311 9.99 -29.80 -0.85
N VAL A 312 8.67 -29.91 -0.99
CA VAL A 312 7.96 -31.20 -1.02
C VAL A 312 6.60 -31.04 -1.74
N ASN A 313 6.16 -32.07 -2.46
CA ASN A 313 4.90 -32.06 -3.24
C ASN A 313 3.63 -32.33 -2.41
N LYS A 314 3.74 -32.52 -1.10
CA LYS A 314 2.59 -32.64 -0.17
C LYS A 314 2.41 -31.31 0.56
N LYS A 315 1.16 -30.94 0.86
CA LYS A 315 0.90 -29.90 1.88
C LYS A 315 1.41 -30.35 3.25
N VAL A 316 2.03 -29.42 3.98
CA VAL A 316 2.69 -29.63 5.28
C VAL A 316 1.97 -28.91 6.44
N ASN A 317 0.83 -28.29 6.17
CA ASN A 317 -0.02 -27.63 7.17
C ASN A 317 -1.13 -28.56 7.75
N ASP A 318 -0.84 -29.85 7.95
CA ASP A 318 -1.75 -30.78 8.66
C ASP A 318 -1.65 -30.65 10.21
N GLY A 319 -0.82 -29.72 10.67
CA GLY A 319 -0.56 -29.48 12.07
C GLY A 319 0.25 -30.58 12.73
N GLU A 320 1.08 -31.34 12.02
CA GLU A 320 2.09 -32.23 12.60
C GLU A 320 3.52 -31.67 12.49
N TRP A 321 4.47 -32.26 13.22
CA TRP A 321 5.86 -31.78 13.24
C TRP A 321 6.60 -32.21 11.97
N TYR A 322 7.16 -31.24 11.25
CA TYR A 322 8.05 -31.45 10.11
C TYR A 322 9.46 -30.95 10.43
N HIS A 323 10.44 -31.83 10.26
CA HIS A 323 11.85 -31.48 10.28
C HIS A 323 12.26 -30.96 8.90
N VAL A 324 12.84 -29.78 8.86
CA VAL A 324 13.45 -29.16 7.67
C VAL A 324 14.95 -29.10 7.86
N ASP A 325 15.71 -29.55 6.86
CA ASP A 325 17.17 -29.37 6.80
C ASP A 325 17.56 -28.85 5.41
N PHE A 326 18.11 -27.64 5.39
CA PHE A 326 18.55 -26.90 4.22
C PHE A 326 20.08 -26.83 4.22
N GLN A 327 20.69 -27.37 3.16
CA GLN A 327 22.14 -27.45 2.98
C GLN A 327 22.54 -26.82 1.65
N ARG A 328 23.59 -26.00 1.64
CA ARG A 328 24.14 -25.33 0.45
C ARG A 328 25.63 -25.60 0.29
N ASP A 329 26.07 -25.83 -0.95
CA ASP A 329 27.45 -25.61 -1.40
C ASP A 329 27.43 -24.75 -2.67
N GLY A 330 27.82 -23.49 -2.50
CA GLY A 330 27.87 -22.52 -3.58
C GLY A 330 26.51 -22.30 -4.23
N ARG A 331 26.44 -22.54 -5.54
CA ARG A 331 25.24 -22.37 -6.38
C ARG A 331 24.24 -23.52 -6.27
N SER A 332 24.55 -24.59 -5.54
CA SER A 332 23.79 -25.84 -5.52
C SER A 332 23.50 -26.27 -4.07
N GLY A 333 22.56 -27.20 -3.88
CA GLY A 333 22.30 -27.76 -2.55
C GLY A 333 21.09 -28.67 -2.49
N THR A 334 20.66 -29.00 -1.27
CA THR A 334 19.41 -29.73 -1.03
C THR A 334 18.63 -29.09 0.12
N ILE A 335 17.35 -28.84 -0.09
CA ILE A 335 16.39 -28.73 1.02
C ILE A 335 15.75 -30.10 1.24
N SER A 336 15.53 -30.49 2.49
CA SER A 336 14.86 -31.74 2.82
C SER A 336 13.76 -31.55 3.85
N VAL A 337 12.69 -32.34 3.71
CA VAL A 337 11.53 -32.33 4.61
C VAL A 337 11.26 -33.76 5.06
N ASN A 338 11.41 -34.05 6.35
CA ASN A 338 11.32 -35.40 6.92
C ASN A 338 12.12 -36.44 6.09
N THR A 339 13.40 -36.15 5.83
CA THR A 339 14.37 -36.88 4.96
C THR A 339 14.13 -36.86 3.45
N VAL A 340 12.97 -36.41 2.95
CA VAL A 340 12.74 -36.30 1.51
C VAL A 340 13.62 -35.14 0.98
N ARG A 341 14.77 -35.46 0.37
CA ARG A 341 15.69 -34.47 -0.19
C ARG A 341 15.23 -34.01 -1.57
N THR A 342 15.06 -32.70 -1.73
CA THR A 342 14.87 -32.03 -3.01
C THR A 342 16.13 -31.23 -3.35
N PRO A 343 16.89 -31.64 -4.39
CA PRO A 343 18.02 -30.84 -4.85
C PRO A 343 17.54 -29.56 -5.53
N TYR A 344 18.31 -28.49 -5.41
CA TYR A 344 18.07 -27.24 -6.11
C TYR A 344 19.36 -26.75 -6.79
N GLN A 345 19.15 -25.90 -7.80
CA GLN A 345 20.20 -25.22 -8.54
C GLN A 345 19.81 -23.74 -8.65
N ALA A 346 20.70 -22.83 -8.26
CA ALA A 346 20.57 -21.41 -8.54
C ALA A 346 21.04 -21.11 -9.97
N PRO A 347 20.44 -20.14 -10.68
CA PRO A 347 20.82 -19.76 -12.02
C PRO A 347 22.11 -18.92 -12.05
N GLY A 348 22.81 -18.99 -13.19
CA GLY A 348 24.04 -18.24 -13.43
C GLY A 348 25.25 -18.73 -12.64
N GLU A 349 26.23 -17.83 -12.46
CA GLU A 349 27.58 -18.16 -12.00
C GLU A 349 27.87 -17.78 -10.54
N SER A 350 26.90 -17.21 -9.82
CA SER A 350 27.11 -16.75 -8.44
C SER A 350 27.06 -17.91 -7.44
N GLU A 351 28.18 -18.14 -6.74
CA GLU A 351 28.32 -19.13 -5.66
C GLU A 351 28.34 -18.51 -4.26
N ILE A 352 28.24 -17.19 -4.14
CA ILE A 352 28.33 -16.47 -2.87
C ILE A 352 27.00 -15.84 -2.52
N LEU A 353 26.48 -16.16 -1.32
CA LEU A 353 25.32 -15.49 -0.73
C LEU A 353 25.82 -14.45 0.29
N ASP A 354 25.91 -13.18 -0.12
CA ASP A 354 26.41 -12.11 0.76
C ASP A 354 25.27 -11.39 1.49
N LEU A 355 24.64 -12.11 2.43
CA LEU A 355 23.69 -11.54 3.39
C LEU A 355 24.37 -10.45 4.23
N ASP A 356 23.59 -9.50 4.77
CA ASP A 356 24.12 -8.47 5.66
C ASP A 356 23.22 -8.04 6.81
N ASP A 357 21.90 -8.10 6.65
CA ASP A 357 20.99 -7.88 7.77
C ASP A 357 20.87 -9.15 8.66
N HIS A 358 20.03 -9.04 9.69
CA HIS A 358 19.60 -10.11 10.57
C HIS A 358 18.94 -11.26 9.80
N LEU A 359 18.86 -12.42 10.45
CA LEU A 359 18.01 -13.52 10.04
C LEU A 359 16.68 -13.41 10.80
N TYR A 360 15.58 -13.19 10.10
CA TYR A 360 14.24 -13.11 10.70
C TYR A 360 13.58 -14.48 10.74
N LEU A 361 12.92 -14.80 11.85
CA LEU A 361 12.15 -16.02 12.08
C LEU A 361 10.70 -15.67 12.43
N GLY A 362 9.74 -16.32 11.76
CA GLY A 362 8.30 -16.22 12.04
C GLY A 362 7.57 -15.05 11.36
N GLY A 363 8.25 -13.92 11.12
CA GLY A 363 7.63 -12.74 10.52
C GLY A 363 8.63 -11.62 10.22
N LEU A 364 8.12 -10.41 10.02
CA LEU A 364 8.91 -9.22 9.68
C LEU A 364 8.44 -8.01 10.51
N PRO A 365 9.33 -7.07 10.85
CA PRO A 365 8.96 -5.86 11.60
C PRO A 365 8.01 -4.95 10.81
N GLU A 366 7.03 -4.36 11.51
CA GLU A 366 6.11 -3.37 10.95
C GLU A 366 6.83 -2.13 10.42
N ASN A 367 7.86 -1.66 11.13
CA ASN A 367 8.75 -0.60 10.67
C ASN A 367 9.77 -1.17 9.67
N ARG A 368 9.51 -0.96 8.38
CA ARG A 368 10.28 -1.52 7.26
C ARG A 368 11.48 -0.65 6.85
N ALA A 369 11.84 0.38 7.61
CA ALA A 369 12.91 1.30 7.27
C ALA A 369 14.27 0.58 7.15
N GLY A 370 14.76 0.44 5.91
CA GLY A 370 16.03 -0.23 5.59
C GLY A 370 15.91 -1.69 5.14
N LEU A 371 14.75 -2.33 5.31
CA LEU A 371 14.48 -3.65 4.74
C LEU A 371 14.16 -3.55 3.25
N VAL A 372 14.65 -4.53 2.48
CA VAL A 372 14.30 -4.73 1.07
C VAL A 372 13.48 -6.01 0.94
N PHE A 373 12.39 -5.94 0.18
CA PHE A 373 11.52 -7.09 -0.08
C PHE A 373 11.65 -7.50 -1.55
N PRO A 374 12.35 -8.62 -1.86
CA PRO A 374 12.40 -9.19 -3.20
C PRO A 374 10.99 -9.59 -3.66
N THR A 375 10.65 -9.34 -4.93
CA THR A 375 9.27 -9.53 -5.41
C THR A 375 8.84 -10.98 -5.50
N GLU A 376 9.82 -11.89 -5.49
CA GLU A 376 9.63 -13.33 -5.50
C GLU A 376 9.17 -13.88 -4.14
N VAL A 377 9.45 -13.19 -3.02
CA VAL A 377 9.06 -13.57 -1.64
C VAL A 377 7.64 -13.07 -1.37
N TRP A 378 6.67 -13.73 -1.99
CA TRP A 378 5.26 -13.32 -2.01
C TRP A 378 4.67 -13.14 -0.61
N THR A 379 5.03 -13.99 0.36
CA THR A 379 4.54 -13.88 1.74
C THR A 379 4.93 -12.55 2.42
N ALA A 380 6.10 -11.98 2.11
CA ALA A 380 6.54 -10.70 2.68
C ALA A 380 5.71 -9.51 2.17
N LEU A 381 5.39 -9.49 0.87
CA LEU A 381 4.61 -8.42 0.23
C LEU A 381 3.09 -8.57 0.43
N LEU A 382 2.62 -9.79 0.68
CA LEU A 382 1.23 -10.11 1.06
C LEU A 382 0.97 -9.98 2.59
N ASN A 383 2.00 -9.67 3.38
CA ASN A 383 1.94 -9.57 4.84
C ASN A 383 1.53 -10.88 5.56
N TYR A 384 1.93 -12.03 5.01
CA TYR A 384 1.72 -13.36 5.61
C TYR A 384 2.95 -13.82 6.41
N GLY A 385 3.06 -13.38 7.67
CA GLY A 385 3.95 -14.05 8.63
C GLY A 385 3.41 -15.42 9.08
N PHE A 386 4.29 -16.25 9.62
CA PHE A 386 4.01 -17.60 10.07
C PHE A 386 3.40 -17.63 11.49
N VAL A 387 2.20 -18.21 11.60
CA VAL A 387 1.56 -18.56 12.87
C VAL A 387 1.65 -20.08 13.03
N GLY A 388 2.20 -20.55 14.15
CA GLY A 388 2.59 -21.95 14.32
C GLY A 388 3.72 -22.15 15.33
N CYS A 389 4.15 -23.39 15.53
CA CYS A 389 5.29 -23.71 16.39
C CYS A 389 6.61 -23.85 15.62
N VAL A 390 7.72 -23.51 16.28
CA VAL A 390 9.10 -23.79 15.85
C VAL A 390 9.94 -24.30 17.02
N ARG A 391 10.87 -25.22 16.78
CA ARG A 391 11.89 -25.67 17.74
C ARG A 391 13.15 -26.21 17.05
N ASP A 392 14.12 -26.66 17.85
CA ASP A 392 15.32 -27.38 17.40
C ASP A 392 16.03 -26.66 16.24
N LEU A 393 16.18 -25.34 16.33
CA LEU A 393 16.82 -24.52 15.31
C LEU A 393 18.35 -24.66 15.41
N PHE A 394 18.99 -25.00 14.29
CA PHE A 394 20.44 -25.00 14.12
C PHE A 394 20.82 -24.12 12.93
N VAL A 395 21.93 -23.40 13.05
CA VAL A 395 22.54 -22.58 11.99
C VAL A 395 24.02 -22.92 11.93
N ASP A 396 24.50 -23.35 10.77
CA ASP A 396 25.84 -23.91 10.51
C ASP A 396 26.21 -24.99 11.53
N GLY A 397 25.26 -25.91 11.77
CA GLY A 397 25.35 -26.98 12.76
C GLY A 397 25.31 -26.55 14.22
N GLN A 398 25.30 -25.26 14.54
CA GLN A 398 25.22 -24.75 15.91
C GLN A 398 23.78 -24.57 16.37
N SER A 399 23.41 -25.14 17.52
CA SER A 399 22.06 -25.02 18.10
C SER A 399 21.74 -23.60 18.58
N LYS A 400 20.49 -23.17 18.46
CA LYS A 400 20.00 -21.81 18.79
C LYS A 400 18.75 -21.87 19.67
N ASP A 401 18.88 -21.35 20.89
CA ASP A 401 17.81 -21.26 21.89
C ASP A 401 16.80 -20.15 21.54
N VAL A 402 15.85 -20.47 20.65
CA VAL A 402 14.81 -19.55 20.18
C VAL A 402 13.88 -19.06 21.29
N ARG A 403 13.66 -19.85 22.34
CA ARG A 403 12.86 -19.45 23.51
C ARG A 403 13.55 -18.31 24.24
N ARG A 404 14.83 -18.47 24.59
CA ARG A 404 15.60 -17.43 25.30
C ARG A 404 15.82 -16.19 24.44
N MET A 405 15.90 -16.33 23.11
CA MET A 405 15.90 -15.18 22.19
C MET A 405 14.60 -14.39 22.28
N ALA A 406 13.44 -15.05 22.22
CA ALA A 406 12.13 -14.40 22.38
C ALA A 406 11.98 -13.70 23.74
N GLU A 407 12.36 -14.36 24.83
CA GLU A 407 12.34 -13.80 26.19
C GLU A 407 13.26 -12.58 26.34
N ALA A 408 14.47 -12.62 25.76
CA ALA A 408 15.42 -11.50 25.79
C ALA A 408 14.98 -10.31 24.92
N GLN A 409 14.36 -10.56 23.77
CA GLN A 409 13.84 -9.54 22.86
C GLN A 409 12.47 -8.98 23.30
N LYS A 410 11.78 -9.66 24.22
CA LYS A 410 10.39 -9.41 24.62
C LYS A 410 9.43 -9.48 23.41
N ALA A 411 9.63 -10.49 22.56
CA ALA A 411 8.87 -10.67 21.33
C ALA A 411 7.36 -10.75 21.60
N VAL A 412 6.59 -9.84 20.99
CA VAL A 412 5.12 -9.81 21.10
C VAL A 412 4.53 -10.92 20.25
N GLY A 413 3.46 -11.57 20.75
CA GLY A 413 2.82 -12.69 20.04
C GLY A 413 3.64 -13.99 20.01
N VAL A 414 4.69 -14.12 20.82
CA VAL A 414 5.48 -15.35 20.95
C VAL A 414 5.31 -15.97 22.33
N LYS A 415 4.97 -17.26 22.37
CA LYS A 415 4.69 -18.05 23.58
C LYS A 415 5.74 -19.15 23.77
N PRO A 416 6.33 -19.33 24.97
CA PRO A 416 7.43 -20.28 25.23
C PRO A 416 6.95 -21.73 25.41
N SER A 417 5.99 -22.17 24.60
CA SER A 417 5.46 -23.54 24.60
C SER A 417 4.75 -23.85 23.29
N CYS A 418 4.71 -25.11 22.86
CA CYS A 418 3.88 -25.57 21.74
C CYS A 418 2.84 -26.60 22.18
N SER A 419 1.56 -26.25 22.01
CA SER A 419 0.41 -27.14 22.20
C SER A 419 -0.51 -27.02 20.99
N LYS A 420 -0.99 -28.15 20.44
CA LYS A 420 -2.06 -28.17 19.42
C LYS A 420 -3.39 -28.24 20.17
N GLU A 421 -4.13 -27.14 20.20
CA GLU A 421 -5.47 -27.14 20.78
C GLU A 421 -6.45 -27.91 19.88
N ALA A 422 -7.58 -28.36 20.44
CA ALA A 422 -8.65 -28.94 19.62
C ALA A 422 -9.33 -27.83 18.80
N PRO A 423 -9.59 -28.02 17.50
CA PRO A 423 -10.24 -27.01 16.65
C PRO A 423 -11.66 -26.78 17.16
N LYS A 424 -11.83 -25.67 17.87
CA LYS A 424 -13.05 -25.26 18.57
C LYS A 424 -13.21 -23.74 18.61
N GLN A 425 -12.23 -22.98 18.11
CA GLN A 425 -12.16 -21.54 18.24
C GLN A 425 -13.24 -20.86 17.37
N CYS A 426 -13.72 -21.52 16.31
CA CYS A 426 -14.92 -21.10 15.56
C CYS A 426 -16.25 -21.58 16.16
N LEU A 427 -16.29 -22.57 17.07
CA LEU A 427 -17.55 -23.07 17.65
C LEU A 427 -18.27 -22.05 18.54
N SER A 428 -17.56 -21.02 19.03
CA SER A 428 -18.15 -19.88 19.73
C SER A 428 -18.76 -18.82 18.79
N ASN A 429 -18.70 -19.03 17.47
CA ASN A 429 -19.05 -18.06 16.42
C ASN A 429 -18.44 -16.65 16.69
N PRO A 430 -17.11 -16.54 16.79
CA PRO A 430 -16.44 -15.30 17.17
C PRO A 430 -16.49 -14.20 16.10
N CYS A 431 -16.78 -14.56 14.84
CA CYS A 431 -16.93 -13.62 13.74
C CYS A 431 -18.34 -13.04 13.74
N GLN A 432 -18.45 -11.74 14.00
CA GLN A 432 -19.69 -10.98 14.01
C GLN A 432 -20.14 -10.66 12.58
N ASN A 433 -21.35 -10.12 12.43
CA ASN A 433 -21.84 -9.52 11.18
C ASN A 433 -21.74 -10.42 9.94
N ASN A 434 -21.95 -11.73 10.12
CA ASN A 434 -21.84 -12.79 9.10
C ASN A 434 -20.42 -12.99 8.52
N GLY A 435 -19.37 -12.59 9.23
CA GLY A 435 -17.99 -12.90 8.85
C GLY A 435 -17.72 -14.41 8.86
N ILE A 436 -16.99 -14.91 7.86
CA ILE A 436 -16.74 -16.35 7.70
C ILE A 436 -15.60 -16.78 8.61
N CYS A 437 -15.86 -17.67 9.56
CA CYS A 437 -14.85 -18.18 10.50
C CYS A 437 -14.04 -19.34 9.91
N ARG A 438 -12.71 -19.24 9.96
CA ARG A 438 -11.75 -20.29 9.66
C ARG A 438 -10.95 -20.63 10.92
N GLU A 439 -10.80 -21.92 11.20
CA GLU A 439 -9.87 -22.41 12.23
C GLU A 439 -8.42 -22.20 11.75
N GLY A 440 -7.60 -21.53 12.55
CA GLY A 440 -6.16 -21.32 12.34
C GLY A 440 -5.32 -22.17 13.29
N TRP A 441 -4.12 -21.70 13.64
CA TRP A 441 -3.30 -22.34 14.69
C TRP A 441 -3.63 -21.72 16.06
N ASN A 442 -4.35 -22.48 16.90
CA ASN A 442 -4.85 -22.05 18.23
C ASN A 442 -5.64 -20.73 18.24
N ARG A 443 -6.17 -20.31 17.08
CA ARG A 443 -6.91 -19.06 16.88
C ARG A 443 -8.02 -19.25 15.85
N TYR A 444 -9.05 -18.40 15.92
CA TYR A 444 -9.95 -18.18 14.81
C TYR A 444 -9.39 -17.09 13.87
N VAL A 445 -9.80 -17.14 12.60
CA VAL A 445 -9.56 -16.11 11.58
C VAL A 445 -10.89 -15.80 10.90
N CYS A 446 -11.26 -14.52 10.78
CA CYS A 446 -12.50 -14.10 10.15
C CYS A 446 -12.26 -13.48 8.77
N ASP A 447 -12.92 -13.96 7.71
CA ASP A 447 -13.10 -13.17 6.49
C ASP A 447 -14.28 -12.20 6.69
N CYS A 448 -13.95 -10.91 6.78
CA CYS A 448 -14.93 -9.83 6.89
C CYS A 448 -15.25 -9.18 5.53
N ALA A 449 -14.60 -9.55 4.42
CA ALA A 449 -14.63 -8.78 3.17
C ALA A 449 -16.03 -8.58 2.59
N ALA A 450 -16.93 -9.55 2.75
CA ALA A 450 -18.31 -9.46 2.26
C ALA A 450 -19.28 -8.76 3.24
N THR A 451 -18.85 -8.44 4.47
CA THR A 451 -19.74 -8.00 5.56
C THR A 451 -20.00 -6.49 5.57
N GLY A 452 -19.03 -5.67 5.14
CA GLY A 452 -19.02 -4.23 5.40
C GLY A 452 -18.49 -3.84 6.78
N PHE A 453 -17.85 -4.78 7.47
CA PHE A 453 -17.13 -4.60 8.74
C PHE A 453 -15.66 -5.03 8.58
N LEU A 454 -14.85 -4.69 9.58
CA LEU A 454 -13.43 -5.04 9.69
C LEU A 454 -13.04 -5.29 11.14
N GLY A 455 -11.77 -5.60 11.38
CA GLY A 455 -11.24 -5.98 12.69
C GLY A 455 -11.14 -7.49 12.88
N ARG A 456 -10.69 -7.93 14.05
CA ARG A 456 -10.29 -9.34 14.30
C ARG A 456 -11.48 -10.31 14.24
N SER A 457 -12.67 -9.80 14.52
CA SER A 457 -13.95 -10.48 14.67
C SER A 457 -15.06 -9.80 13.86
N CYS A 458 -14.70 -8.96 12.88
CA CYS A 458 -15.63 -8.15 12.10
C CYS A 458 -16.49 -7.21 12.98
N GLU A 459 -15.91 -6.69 14.06
CA GLU A 459 -16.57 -5.89 15.10
C GLU A 459 -16.61 -4.38 14.85
N ARG A 460 -15.86 -3.87 13.86
CA ARG A 460 -15.80 -2.44 13.51
C ARG A 460 -16.53 -2.19 12.19
N ASP A 461 -17.41 -1.19 12.12
CA ASP A 461 -17.96 -0.72 10.84
C ASP A 461 -16.83 -0.32 9.88
N ALA A 462 -16.91 -0.76 8.62
CA ALA A 462 -15.95 -0.33 7.59
C ALA A 462 -16.43 0.96 6.91
N THR A 463 -15.51 1.89 6.70
CA THR A 463 -15.81 3.24 6.19
C THR A 463 -16.30 3.19 4.75
N ILE A 464 -17.40 3.90 4.48
CA ILE A 464 -17.95 4.12 3.14
C ILE A 464 -17.39 5.43 2.59
N LEU A 465 -16.92 5.43 1.35
CA LEU A 465 -16.68 6.63 0.55
C LEU A 465 -17.69 6.72 -0.60
N SER A 466 -18.19 7.93 -0.84
CA SER A 466 -19.19 8.24 -1.87
C SER A 466 -18.59 9.14 -2.95
N TYR A 467 -18.81 8.76 -4.21
CA TYR A 467 -18.21 9.33 -5.41
C TYR A 467 -19.29 9.80 -6.38
N ASP A 468 -19.11 10.98 -6.96
CA ASP A 468 -20.05 11.63 -7.89
C ASP A 468 -19.43 11.85 -9.27
N GLY A 469 -18.36 11.13 -9.62
CA GLY A 469 -17.62 11.31 -10.86
C GLY A 469 -16.65 12.51 -10.86
N SER A 470 -16.73 13.42 -9.89
CA SER A 470 -15.76 14.52 -9.68
C SER A 470 -14.71 14.23 -8.60
N LYS A 471 -14.86 13.10 -7.90
CA LYS A 471 -14.14 12.81 -6.65
C LYS A 471 -13.25 11.57 -6.72
N PHE A 472 -12.18 11.57 -5.93
CA PHE A 472 -11.19 10.51 -5.84
C PHE A 472 -10.68 10.27 -4.41
N MET A 473 -10.06 9.11 -4.20
CA MET A 473 -9.12 8.83 -3.11
C MET A 473 -7.88 8.17 -3.71
N LYS A 474 -6.71 8.66 -3.32
CA LYS A 474 -5.39 8.29 -3.83
C LYS A 474 -4.44 8.05 -2.67
N ILE A 475 -3.91 6.84 -2.59
CA ILE A 475 -2.81 6.48 -1.70
C ILE A 475 -1.51 6.69 -2.45
N HIS A 476 -0.61 7.53 -1.94
CA HIS A 476 0.66 7.86 -2.59
C HIS A 476 1.82 7.15 -1.88
N LEU A 477 2.34 6.08 -2.45
CA LEU A 477 3.31 5.25 -1.74
C LEU A 477 4.68 5.99 -1.65
N PRO A 478 5.30 6.07 -0.44
CA PRO A 478 6.55 6.83 -0.25
C PRO A 478 7.73 6.37 -1.13
N MET A 479 7.68 5.11 -1.58
CA MET A 479 8.60 4.51 -2.54
C MET A 479 7.80 3.77 -3.61
N ALA A 480 8.41 3.52 -4.78
CA ALA A 480 7.83 2.62 -5.77
C ALA A 480 7.67 1.23 -5.15
N MET A 481 6.48 0.65 -5.27
CA MET A 481 6.21 -0.74 -4.93
C MET A 481 6.36 -1.59 -6.18
N HIS A 482 7.08 -2.70 -6.04
CA HIS A 482 7.16 -3.75 -7.04
C HIS A 482 6.57 -5.03 -6.44
N THR A 483 5.67 -5.71 -7.13
CA THR A 483 5.00 -6.92 -6.63
C THR A 483 4.78 -7.97 -7.71
N GLU A 484 4.82 -9.25 -7.34
CA GLU A 484 4.41 -10.37 -8.21
C GLU A 484 3.19 -11.13 -7.66
N ALA A 485 2.69 -10.73 -6.51
CA ALA A 485 1.53 -11.34 -5.88
C ALA A 485 0.74 -10.27 -5.11
N GLU A 486 -0.56 -10.24 -5.37
CA GLU A 486 -1.48 -9.28 -4.77
C GLU A 486 -2.74 -10.02 -4.29
N ASP A 487 -3.25 -9.61 -3.13
CA ASP A 487 -4.55 -10.01 -2.59
C ASP A 487 -5.38 -8.75 -2.37
N ILE A 488 -6.48 -8.62 -3.11
CA ILE A 488 -7.27 -7.39 -3.19
C ILE A 488 -8.73 -7.72 -2.94
N THR A 489 -9.37 -7.01 -2.00
CA THR A 489 -10.81 -7.03 -1.82
C THR A 489 -11.37 -5.62 -1.76
N LEU A 490 -12.58 -5.43 -2.26
CA LEU A 490 -13.35 -4.20 -2.08
C LEU A 490 -14.85 -4.51 -2.18
N ARG A 491 -15.68 -3.65 -1.61
CA ARG A 491 -17.12 -3.63 -1.85
C ARG A 491 -17.49 -2.38 -2.64
N PHE A 492 -18.41 -2.50 -3.58
CA PHE A 492 -18.93 -1.36 -4.35
C PHE A 492 -20.46 -1.40 -4.48
N ARG A 493 -21.05 -0.23 -4.74
CA ARG A 493 -22.48 -0.05 -5.03
C ARG A 493 -22.64 1.07 -6.07
N SER A 494 -23.33 0.81 -7.18
CA SER A 494 -23.55 1.80 -8.25
C SER A 494 -24.81 1.53 -9.07
N GLN A 495 -25.32 2.58 -9.73
CA GLN A 495 -26.33 2.50 -10.80
C GLN A 495 -25.71 2.50 -12.21
N ARG A 496 -24.44 2.90 -12.35
CA ARG A 496 -23.75 2.99 -13.66
C ARG A 496 -23.22 1.65 -14.12
N ALA A 497 -23.35 1.37 -15.42
CA ALA A 497 -22.77 0.18 -16.05
C ALA A 497 -21.24 0.28 -16.25
N TYR A 498 -20.65 1.44 -15.95
CA TYR A 498 -19.24 1.78 -16.18
C TYR A 498 -18.65 2.60 -15.02
N GLY A 499 -17.36 2.41 -14.72
CA GLY A 499 -16.62 3.22 -13.73
C GLY A 499 -15.40 2.52 -13.14
N VAL A 500 -14.32 3.24 -12.87
CA VAL A 500 -13.13 2.68 -12.20
C VAL A 500 -13.37 2.43 -10.71
N LEU A 501 -13.32 1.15 -10.30
CA LEU A 501 -13.43 0.77 -8.88
C LEU A 501 -12.10 1.03 -8.16
N MET A 502 -11.00 0.56 -8.75
CA MET A 502 -9.64 0.94 -8.35
C MET A 502 -8.62 0.71 -9.46
N ALA A 503 -7.47 1.39 -9.40
CA ALA A 503 -6.30 1.12 -10.22
C ALA A 503 -5.01 1.26 -9.40
N THR A 504 -4.02 0.41 -9.63
CA THR A 504 -2.63 0.77 -9.35
C THR A 504 -2.08 1.61 -10.51
N THR A 505 -1.22 2.59 -10.24
CA THR A 505 -0.59 3.45 -11.27
C THR A 505 0.89 3.69 -10.97
N SER A 506 1.75 3.64 -11.98
CA SER A 506 3.13 4.15 -11.89
C SER A 506 3.25 5.55 -12.52
N ARG A 507 4.17 6.36 -11.98
CA ARG A 507 4.61 7.65 -12.58
C ARG A 507 5.55 7.45 -13.78
N ASP A 508 5.99 6.21 -14.00
CA ASP A 508 7.10 5.83 -14.88
C ASP A 508 6.72 4.84 -15.99
N SER A 509 5.73 3.99 -15.80
CA SER A 509 5.32 2.95 -16.76
C SER A 509 3.81 2.98 -17.02
N ALA A 510 3.37 2.22 -18.03
CA ALA A 510 1.96 1.91 -18.26
C ALA A 510 1.42 0.78 -17.35
N ASP A 511 2.16 0.42 -16.30
CA ASP A 511 1.83 -0.69 -15.40
C ASP A 511 0.56 -0.37 -14.61
N THR A 512 -0.38 -1.32 -14.62
CA THR A 512 -1.61 -1.19 -13.84
C THR A 512 -2.26 -2.55 -13.61
N LEU A 513 -2.69 -2.79 -12.37
CA LEU A 513 -3.72 -3.75 -12.02
C LEU A 513 -4.98 -2.93 -11.71
N ARG A 514 -6.03 -3.12 -12.50
CA ARG A 514 -7.23 -2.27 -12.48
C ARG A 514 -8.51 -3.08 -12.38
N LEU A 515 -9.40 -2.67 -11.49
CA LEU A 515 -10.79 -3.13 -11.41
C LEU A 515 -11.72 -2.02 -11.89
N GLU A 516 -12.60 -2.36 -12.82
CA GLU A 516 -13.56 -1.44 -13.43
C GLU A 516 -14.89 -2.12 -13.71
N LEU A 517 -15.97 -1.35 -13.67
CA LEU A 517 -17.24 -1.75 -14.27
C LEU A 517 -17.18 -1.50 -15.77
N GLU A 518 -17.62 -2.49 -16.55
CA GLU A 518 -17.83 -2.38 -17.99
C GLU A 518 -19.08 -3.18 -18.36
N THR A 519 -20.06 -2.58 -19.04
CA THR A 519 -21.34 -3.22 -19.43
C THR A 519 -22.10 -3.88 -18.25
N GLY A 520 -21.98 -3.33 -17.04
CA GLY A 520 -22.58 -3.89 -15.82
C GLY A 520 -21.92 -5.19 -15.33
N ARG A 521 -20.66 -5.43 -15.70
CA ARG A 521 -19.82 -6.57 -15.28
C ARG A 521 -18.56 -6.03 -14.63
N VAL A 522 -17.97 -6.77 -13.68
CA VAL A 522 -16.65 -6.43 -13.15
C VAL A 522 -15.60 -6.96 -14.10
N ARG A 523 -14.71 -6.07 -14.52
CA ARG A 523 -13.51 -6.35 -15.31
C ARG A 523 -12.27 -6.15 -14.46
N LEU A 524 -11.43 -7.17 -14.42
CA LEU A 524 -10.02 -7.05 -14.03
C LEU A 524 -9.21 -6.85 -15.30
N THR A 525 -8.47 -5.76 -15.39
CA THR A 525 -7.44 -5.53 -16.41
C THR A 525 -6.07 -5.58 -15.74
N ILE A 526 -5.10 -6.28 -16.31
CA ILE A 526 -3.69 -6.16 -15.92
C ILE A 526 -2.79 -5.87 -17.12
N ASN A 527 -1.91 -4.89 -16.98
CA ASN A 527 -0.95 -4.46 -17.99
C ASN A 527 0.43 -4.33 -17.34
N LEU A 528 1.46 -4.89 -17.97
CA LEU A 528 2.85 -4.87 -17.51
C LEU A 528 3.76 -4.44 -18.68
N ASP A 529 4.45 -3.31 -18.55
CA ASP A 529 5.16 -2.64 -19.65
C ASP A 529 6.54 -3.26 -19.92
N CYS A 530 6.54 -4.22 -20.84
CA CYS A 530 7.75 -4.90 -21.29
C CYS A 530 8.80 -3.98 -21.98
N PHE A 531 8.46 -2.76 -22.44
CA PHE A 531 9.39 -1.90 -23.19
C PHE A 531 10.63 -1.48 -22.39
N ARG A 532 10.56 -1.40 -21.06
CA ARG A 532 11.73 -1.10 -20.19
C ARG A 532 12.55 -2.35 -19.81
N ILE A 533 12.01 -3.55 -20.02
CA ILE A 533 12.53 -4.80 -19.39
C ILE A 533 13.15 -5.78 -20.40
N ASN A 534 13.13 -5.45 -21.69
CA ASN A 534 13.82 -6.22 -22.75
C ASN A 534 13.30 -7.66 -22.92
N CYS A 535 12.05 -7.92 -22.48
CA CYS A 535 11.40 -9.21 -22.57
C CYS A 535 10.86 -9.51 -23.99
N THR A 536 10.60 -10.80 -24.25
CA THR A 536 10.43 -11.37 -25.59
C THR A 536 9.09 -11.11 -26.26
N SER A 537 8.04 -10.71 -25.52
CA SER A 537 6.75 -10.34 -26.12
C SER A 537 5.89 -9.45 -25.22
N SER A 538 5.58 -8.23 -25.68
CA SER A 538 4.44 -7.44 -25.21
C SER A 538 3.18 -7.84 -26.00
N LYS A 539 2.31 -8.67 -25.42
CA LYS A 539 1.03 -9.06 -26.09
C LYS A 539 -0.14 -8.12 -25.83
N GLY A 540 0.06 -7.08 -25.02
CA GLY A 540 -1.00 -6.16 -24.57
C GLY A 540 -1.53 -6.52 -23.18
N PRO A 541 -2.55 -5.79 -22.70
CA PRO A 541 -3.17 -6.04 -21.39
C PRO A 541 -4.04 -7.29 -21.42
N GLU A 542 -4.01 -8.07 -20.34
CA GLU A 542 -4.95 -9.17 -20.12
C GLU A 542 -6.20 -8.72 -19.38
N THR A 543 -7.31 -9.43 -19.62
CA THR A 543 -8.62 -9.07 -19.07
C THR A 543 -9.45 -10.27 -18.63
N LEU A 544 -9.92 -10.28 -17.39
CA LEU A 544 -10.94 -11.20 -16.89
C LEU A 544 -12.25 -10.46 -16.60
N PHE A 545 -13.39 -11.13 -16.81
CA PHE A 545 -14.73 -10.58 -16.59
C PHE A 545 -15.56 -11.53 -15.72
N ILE A 546 -16.35 -10.98 -14.80
CA ILE A 546 -17.29 -11.76 -13.98
C ILE A 546 -18.59 -10.97 -13.67
N GLY A 547 -19.66 -11.72 -13.40
CA GLY A 547 -20.99 -11.22 -13.10
C GLY A 547 -21.73 -10.61 -14.29
N GLN A 548 -22.96 -10.15 -14.05
CA GLN A 548 -23.82 -9.43 -14.99
C GLN A 548 -24.78 -8.54 -14.21
N ASN A 549 -25.16 -7.39 -14.78
CA ASN A 549 -26.11 -6.42 -14.21
C ASN A 549 -25.75 -5.94 -12.78
N LEU A 550 -24.46 -5.89 -12.44
CA LEU A 550 -23.90 -5.46 -11.14
C LEU A 550 -24.02 -3.94 -10.89
N ASN A 551 -24.97 -3.30 -11.56
CA ASN A 551 -25.33 -1.89 -11.45
C ASN A 551 -26.82 -1.73 -11.13
N ASP A 552 -27.36 -2.68 -10.37
CA ASP A 552 -28.71 -2.70 -9.84
C ASP A 552 -28.93 -1.69 -8.69
N ASN A 553 -27.83 -1.19 -8.12
CA ASN A 553 -27.69 -0.38 -6.93
C ASN A 553 -27.71 -1.14 -5.59
N GLU A 554 -27.19 -2.36 -5.50
CA GLU A 554 -26.87 -3.02 -4.23
C GLU A 554 -25.35 -3.20 -4.01
N TRP A 555 -24.97 -3.77 -2.87
CA TRP A 555 -23.57 -3.95 -2.47
C TRP A 555 -23.00 -5.27 -3.00
N HIS A 556 -22.04 -5.17 -3.92
CA HIS A 556 -21.25 -6.29 -4.44
C HIS A 556 -19.84 -6.30 -3.83
N THR A 557 -19.28 -7.49 -3.64
CA THR A 557 -17.95 -7.72 -3.06
C THR A 557 -17.02 -8.34 -4.11
N VAL A 558 -15.99 -7.61 -4.52
CA VAL A 558 -14.95 -8.11 -5.44
C VAL A 558 -13.80 -8.70 -4.64
N ARG A 559 -13.27 -9.84 -5.09
CA ARG A 559 -12.02 -10.43 -4.61
C ARG A 559 -11.11 -10.74 -5.81
N VAL A 560 -9.84 -10.33 -5.75
CA VAL A 560 -8.79 -10.70 -6.70
C VAL A 560 -7.65 -11.34 -5.94
N MET A 561 -7.15 -12.47 -6.45
CA MET A 561 -5.89 -13.06 -6.01
C MET A 561 -4.98 -13.22 -7.23
N ARG A 562 -3.76 -12.72 -7.14
CA ARG A 562 -2.74 -12.82 -8.19
C ARG A 562 -1.48 -13.50 -7.67
N ARG A 563 -0.92 -14.44 -8.43
CA ARG A 563 0.28 -15.21 -8.08
C ARG A 563 1.17 -15.41 -9.32
N GLY A 564 2.10 -14.48 -9.52
CA GLY A 564 2.98 -14.41 -10.68
C GLY A 564 2.20 -14.18 -11.98
N LYS A 565 2.10 -15.23 -12.79
CA LYS A 565 1.26 -15.24 -14.01
C LYS A 565 -0.21 -15.57 -13.73
N SER A 566 -0.52 -16.28 -12.64
CA SER A 566 -1.88 -16.73 -12.34
C SER A 566 -2.75 -15.58 -11.81
N LEU A 567 -3.97 -15.50 -12.34
CA LEU A 567 -5.03 -14.57 -11.95
C LEU A 567 -6.26 -15.37 -11.50
N GLN A 568 -6.90 -14.95 -10.41
CA GLN A 568 -8.25 -15.38 -10.04
C GLN A 568 -9.10 -14.18 -9.64
N LEU A 569 -10.31 -14.07 -10.20
CA LEU A 569 -11.29 -13.01 -9.98
C LEU A 569 -12.62 -13.61 -9.51
N ALA A 570 -13.14 -13.14 -8.39
CA ALA A 570 -14.42 -13.54 -7.83
C ALA A 570 -15.28 -12.31 -7.49
N VAL A 571 -16.60 -12.45 -7.60
CA VAL A 571 -17.59 -11.45 -7.15
C VAL A 571 -18.68 -12.17 -6.37
N ASP A 572 -18.99 -11.67 -5.18
CA ASP A 572 -19.97 -12.22 -4.23
C ASP A 572 -19.74 -13.72 -3.96
N GLU A 573 -20.72 -14.57 -4.31
CA GLU A 573 -20.67 -16.03 -4.22
C GLU A 573 -20.62 -16.70 -5.62
N LEU A 574 -20.32 -15.93 -6.68
CA LEU A 574 -20.17 -16.47 -8.03
C LEU A 574 -18.90 -17.33 -8.14
N GLN A 575 -18.96 -18.39 -8.95
CA GLN A 575 -17.81 -19.24 -9.26
C GLN A 575 -16.63 -18.39 -9.76
N PRO A 576 -15.44 -18.46 -9.12
CA PRO A 576 -14.28 -17.67 -9.54
C PRO A 576 -13.87 -17.95 -10.98
N VAL A 577 -13.42 -16.91 -11.68
CA VAL A 577 -12.85 -16.97 -13.02
C VAL A 577 -11.33 -16.90 -12.91
N GLU A 578 -10.64 -17.82 -13.59
CA GLU A 578 -9.18 -17.91 -13.59
C GLU A 578 -8.58 -17.50 -14.94
N GLY A 579 -7.31 -17.09 -14.94
CA GLY A 579 -6.55 -16.73 -16.12
C GLY A 579 -5.04 -16.75 -15.91
N GLU A 580 -4.28 -16.57 -16.99
CA GLU A 580 -2.81 -16.52 -16.98
C GLU A 580 -2.29 -15.36 -17.82
N ILE A 581 -1.29 -14.64 -17.31
CA ILE A 581 -0.62 -13.52 -17.99
C ILE A 581 0.37 -14.04 -19.04
N PRO A 582 0.31 -13.55 -20.30
CA PRO A 582 1.20 -13.97 -21.38
C PRO A 582 2.59 -13.33 -21.30
N GLY A 583 3.58 -14.04 -21.84
CA GLY A 583 4.98 -13.65 -21.70
C GLY A 583 5.54 -14.05 -20.33
N ASP A 584 6.76 -13.61 -20.02
CA ASP A 584 7.51 -14.06 -18.84
C ASP A 584 7.69 -12.99 -17.77
N HIS A 585 7.11 -11.82 -17.96
CA HIS A 585 7.19 -10.70 -17.02
C HIS A 585 6.02 -10.78 -16.01
N THR A 586 6.35 -10.86 -14.72
CA THR A 586 5.40 -11.02 -13.60
C THR A 586 5.40 -9.83 -12.63
N GLN A 587 6.37 -8.93 -12.70
CA GLN A 587 6.52 -7.84 -11.74
C GLN A 587 5.67 -6.63 -12.15
N LEU A 588 4.80 -6.18 -11.25
CA LEU A 588 3.97 -4.97 -11.38
C LEU A 588 4.65 -3.82 -10.64
N GLU A 589 4.97 -2.72 -11.32
CA GLU A 589 5.38 -1.47 -10.67
C GLU A 589 4.17 -0.57 -10.38
N PHE A 590 4.10 0.01 -9.19
CA PHE A 590 3.16 1.09 -8.89
C PHE A 590 3.66 2.07 -7.83
N HIS A 591 3.16 3.29 -7.96
CA HIS A 591 3.46 4.44 -7.11
C HIS A 591 2.21 4.94 -6.37
N ASN A 592 1.01 4.70 -6.92
CA ASN A 592 -0.24 5.06 -6.27
C ASN A 592 -1.26 3.91 -6.34
N ILE A 593 -2.20 3.91 -5.40
CA ILE A 593 -3.44 3.15 -5.47
C ILE A 593 -4.59 4.17 -5.54
N GLU A 594 -5.35 4.18 -6.63
CA GLU A 594 -6.30 5.23 -6.97
C GLU A 594 -7.72 4.69 -7.12
N THR A 595 -8.72 5.47 -6.70
CA THR A 595 -10.14 5.15 -6.75
C THR A 595 -10.96 6.38 -7.09
N GLY A 596 -12.15 6.22 -7.68
CA GLY A 596 -12.99 7.35 -8.12
C GLY A 596 -12.53 7.95 -9.45
N ILE A 597 -11.31 8.48 -9.49
CA ILE A 597 -10.65 9.01 -10.69
C ILE A 597 -9.21 8.50 -10.72
N ILE A 598 -8.75 8.01 -11.86
CA ILE A 598 -7.31 7.81 -12.11
C ILE A 598 -6.68 9.19 -12.37
N THR A 599 -5.84 9.69 -11.47
CA THR A 599 -5.18 10.99 -11.62
C THR A 599 -3.87 10.87 -12.39
N GLU A 600 -3.06 9.83 -12.15
CA GLU A 600 -1.85 9.58 -12.94
C GLU A 600 -2.22 8.88 -14.25
N LYS A 601 -2.22 9.65 -15.34
CA LYS A 601 -2.65 9.24 -16.69
C LYS A 601 -1.51 9.29 -17.73
N ARG A 602 -0.28 9.64 -17.35
CA ARG A 602 0.84 9.92 -18.29
C ARG A 602 1.07 8.84 -19.35
N TYR A 603 0.91 7.57 -18.99
CA TYR A 603 1.10 6.41 -19.88
C TYR A 603 -0.20 5.64 -20.15
N LEU A 604 -1.36 6.23 -19.81
CA LEU A 604 -2.68 5.60 -19.92
C LEU A 604 -3.55 6.34 -20.96
N PRO A 605 -3.35 6.09 -22.28
CA PRO A 605 -3.93 6.92 -23.35
C PRO A 605 -5.46 6.88 -23.38
N ASN A 606 -6.06 5.76 -22.98
CA ASN A 606 -7.49 5.61 -22.76
C ASN A 606 -7.73 5.22 -21.30
N ALA A 607 -8.03 6.20 -20.44
CA ALA A 607 -8.48 5.92 -19.07
C ALA A 607 -9.98 5.55 -19.06
N PRO A 608 -10.43 4.63 -18.19
CA PRO A 608 -11.86 4.39 -17.95
C PRO A 608 -12.55 5.63 -17.36
N SER A 609 -13.88 5.65 -17.45
CA SER A 609 -14.69 6.72 -16.86
C SER A 609 -14.57 6.77 -15.34
N ASN A 610 -14.65 7.97 -14.79
CA ASN A 610 -14.72 8.22 -13.35
C ASN A 610 -15.92 7.49 -12.72
N PHE A 611 -15.81 7.07 -11.46
CA PHE A 611 -16.85 6.29 -10.78
C PHE A 611 -17.91 7.17 -10.12
N ILE A 612 -19.17 6.72 -10.19
CA ILE A 612 -20.32 7.28 -9.48
C ILE A 612 -20.92 6.15 -8.65
N GLY A 613 -21.05 6.35 -7.34
CA GLY A 613 -21.50 5.32 -6.41
C GLY A 613 -20.69 5.30 -5.12
N HIS A 614 -20.63 4.14 -4.47
CA HIS A 614 -19.96 3.95 -3.17
C HIS A 614 -18.90 2.86 -3.24
N LEU A 615 -17.82 3.05 -2.48
CA LEU A 615 -16.82 2.03 -2.17
C LEU A 615 -16.73 1.85 -0.64
N GLN A 616 -16.42 0.63 -0.21
CA GLN A 616 -16.22 0.27 1.20
C GLN A 616 -15.19 -0.87 1.27
N SER A 617 -14.50 -1.01 2.41
CA SER A 617 -13.63 -2.18 2.70
C SER A 617 -12.57 -2.47 1.64
N LEU A 618 -11.92 -1.44 1.07
CA LEU A 618 -10.78 -1.63 0.18
C LEU A 618 -9.59 -2.14 0.98
N VAL A 619 -9.28 -3.43 0.84
CA VAL A 619 -8.11 -4.09 1.41
C VAL A 619 -7.17 -4.49 0.28
N PHE A 620 -5.92 -4.04 0.32
CA PHE A 620 -4.88 -4.42 -0.63
C PHE A 620 -3.67 -4.95 0.15
N ASN A 621 -3.31 -6.21 -0.08
CA ASN A 621 -2.28 -6.95 0.65
C ASN A 621 -2.43 -6.81 2.19
N GLY A 622 -3.67 -6.93 2.69
CA GLY A 622 -4.01 -6.77 4.11
C GLY A 622 -4.22 -5.33 4.60
N MET A 623 -3.84 -4.31 3.82
CA MET A 623 -3.97 -2.90 4.23
C MET A 623 -5.36 -2.34 3.87
N ALA A 624 -6.16 -2.01 4.87
CA ALA A 624 -7.52 -1.45 4.73
C ALA A 624 -7.48 0.06 4.45
N TYR A 625 -7.10 0.45 3.23
CA TYR A 625 -6.69 1.82 2.90
C TYR A 625 -7.74 2.91 3.12
N ILE A 626 -9.03 2.63 2.88
CA ILE A 626 -10.09 3.63 3.13
C ILE A 626 -10.16 3.98 4.62
N ASP A 627 -10.09 2.97 5.49
CA ASP A 627 -10.22 3.13 6.94
C ASP A 627 -8.95 3.73 7.56
N LEU A 628 -7.77 3.28 7.14
CA LEU A 628 -6.48 3.87 7.54
C LEU A 628 -6.44 5.37 7.22
N CYS A 629 -6.83 5.74 6.00
CA CYS A 629 -6.90 7.13 5.57
C CYS A 629 -7.98 7.92 6.33
N LYS A 630 -9.14 7.32 6.61
CA LYS A 630 -10.24 7.96 7.36
C LYS A 630 -9.85 8.32 8.80
N ASN A 631 -9.01 7.50 9.44
CA ASN A 631 -8.56 7.68 10.82
C ASN A 631 -7.37 8.65 10.93
N GLY A 632 -6.60 8.82 9.85
CA GLY A 632 -5.27 9.44 9.90
C GLY A 632 -4.17 8.48 10.35
N ASP A 633 -4.37 7.17 10.22
CA ASP A 633 -3.36 6.14 10.49
C ASP A 633 -2.19 6.17 9.47
N ILE A 634 -2.40 6.85 8.34
CA ILE A 634 -1.41 7.12 7.28
C ILE A 634 -1.48 8.60 6.88
N ASP A 635 -0.32 9.23 6.69
CA ASP A 635 -0.17 10.63 6.25
C ASP A 635 -0.14 10.77 4.72
N TYR A 636 0.22 9.69 4.00
CA TYR A 636 0.37 9.66 2.55
C TYR A 636 -0.93 9.36 1.76
N CYS A 637 -2.08 9.87 2.24
CA CYS A 637 -3.38 9.75 1.58
C CYS A 637 -3.95 11.11 1.14
N GLU A 638 -4.41 11.19 -0.10
CA GLU A 638 -5.09 12.34 -0.69
C GLU A 638 -6.53 11.95 -1.06
N LEU A 639 -7.54 12.68 -0.57
CA LEU A 639 -8.93 12.49 -1.03
C LEU A 639 -9.75 13.79 -1.07
N ASN A 640 -10.74 13.79 -1.96
CA ASN A 640 -11.87 14.72 -1.93
C ASN A 640 -13.24 14.00 -1.96
N ALA A 641 -13.24 12.66 -1.85
CA ALA A 641 -14.42 11.82 -1.74
C ALA A 641 -15.27 12.13 -0.49
N MET A 642 -16.59 11.95 -0.61
CA MET A 642 -17.51 12.21 0.50
C MET A 642 -17.52 11.03 1.48
N ILE A 643 -17.23 11.30 2.76
CA ILE A 643 -17.22 10.27 3.80
C ILE A 643 -18.66 9.92 4.23
N GLY A 644 -18.93 8.63 4.37
CA GLY A 644 -20.24 8.07 4.68
C GLY A 644 -21.14 7.92 3.46
N PHE A 645 -22.26 7.22 3.63
CA PHE A 645 -23.26 7.03 2.57
C PHE A 645 -24.03 8.33 2.29
N LYS A 646 -24.22 8.66 1.01
CA LYS A 646 -24.94 9.86 0.53
C LYS A 646 -25.77 9.51 -0.70
N ASN A 647 -26.95 10.08 -0.86
CA ASN A 647 -27.65 10.01 -2.14
C ASN A 647 -26.92 10.91 -3.15
N ILE A 648 -26.44 10.34 -4.25
CA ILE A 648 -25.60 11.05 -5.23
C ILE A 648 -26.46 11.65 -6.34
N ILE A 649 -26.28 12.95 -6.57
CA ILE A 649 -26.75 13.72 -7.72
C ILE A 649 -25.49 14.39 -8.30
N ALA A 650 -24.95 13.87 -9.41
CA ALA A 650 -23.70 14.35 -10.00
C ALA A 650 -23.96 15.43 -11.07
N ASP A 651 -23.11 16.47 -11.14
CA ASP A 651 -23.21 17.64 -12.05
C ASP A 651 -24.65 18.01 -12.46
N PRO A 652 -25.50 18.44 -11.51
CA PRO A 652 -26.86 18.86 -11.83
C PRO A 652 -26.85 20.14 -12.68
N VAL A 653 -27.60 20.12 -13.78
CA VAL A 653 -27.73 21.23 -14.74
C VAL A 653 -29.20 21.53 -15.01
N THR A 654 -29.58 22.81 -14.93
CA THR A 654 -30.94 23.32 -15.11
C THR A 654 -31.15 23.88 -16.51
N PHE A 655 -32.15 23.36 -17.22
CA PHE A 655 -32.68 23.87 -18.48
C PHE A 655 -33.89 24.76 -18.17
N LYS A 656 -33.69 26.10 -18.17
CA LYS A 656 -34.70 27.05 -17.66
C LYS A 656 -35.93 27.20 -18.55
N SER A 657 -35.82 26.97 -19.86
CA SER A 657 -36.94 27.02 -20.80
C SER A 657 -37.03 25.77 -21.66
N ARG A 658 -38.24 25.47 -22.16
CA ARG A 658 -38.54 24.40 -23.13
C ARG A 658 -37.95 24.63 -24.54
N SER A 659 -37.18 25.70 -24.72
CA SER A 659 -36.39 25.98 -25.92
C SER A 659 -34.88 25.92 -25.65
N SER A 660 -34.49 25.52 -24.44
CA SER A 660 -33.08 25.40 -24.04
C SER A 660 -32.60 23.98 -24.32
N TYR A 661 -31.47 23.84 -24.99
CA TYR A 661 -30.85 22.55 -25.28
C TYR A 661 -29.34 22.68 -25.47
N VAL A 662 -28.63 21.57 -25.33
CA VAL A 662 -27.23 21.44 -25.78
C VAL A 662 -27.11 20.36 -26.85
N SER A 663 -26.12 20.50 -27.72
CA SER A 663 -25.71 19.47 -28.66
C SER A 663 -24.33 18.92 -28.29
N LEU A 664 -24.18 17.60 -28.34
CA LEU A 664 -22.98 16.84 -27.96
C LEU A 664 -22.54 15.94 -29.12
N ARG A 665 -21.33 15.38 -29.04
CA ARG A 665 -20.87 14.38 -30.02
C ARG A 665 -21.79 13.15 -30.03
N THR A 666 -21.99 12.58 -31.21
CA THR A 666 -22.84 11.40 -31.50
C THR A 666 -22.70 10.29 -30.47
N LEU A 667 -23.83 9.77 -29.97
CA LEU A 667 -23.86 8.67 -29.00
C LEU A 667 -23.26 7.38 -29.58
N GLN A 668 -22.32 6.77 -28.86
CA GLN A 668 -21.63 5.54 -29.28
C GLN A 668 -22.39 4.28 -28.79
N ALA A 669 -23.49 3.91 -29.45
CA ALA A 669 -24.44 2.87 -29.00
C ALA A 669 -24.59 1.65 -29.93
N TYR A 670 -23.57 1.37 -30.77
CA TYR A 670 -23.64 0.43 -31.90
C TYR A 670 -24.03 -1.00 -31.50
N TYR A 671 -23.22 -1.72 -30.71
CA TYR A 671 -23.49 -3.13 -30.35
C TYR A 671 -24.35 -3.29 -29.09
N THR A 672 -24.12 -2.43 -28.10
CA THR A 672 -24.81 -2.39 -26.81
C THR A 672 -24.97 -0.94 -26.39
N MET A 673 -25.90 -0.69 -25.48
CA MET A 673 -26.18 0.64 -24.97
C MET A 673 -26.51 0.58 -23.48
N HIS A 674 -25.94 1.48 -22.70
CA HIS A 674 -26.35 1.78 -21.34
C HIS A 674 -26.40 3.31 -21.18
N LEU A 675 -27.61 3.85 -21.07
CA LEU A 675 -27.85 5.24 -20.69
C LEU A 675 -28.30 5.25 -19.24
N PHE A 676 -27.74 6.16 -18.44
CA PHE A 676 -28.24 6.48 -17.11
C PHE A 676 -28.28 8.00 -16.94
N PHE A 677 -29.34 8.51 -16.33
CA PHE A 677 -29.44 9.90 -15.91
C PHE A 677 -30.49 10.04 -14.81
N GLN A 678 -30.44 11.16 -14.10
CA GLN A 678 -31.47 11.60 -13.17
C GLN A 678 -32.14 12.86 -13.72
N PHE A 679 -33.44 13.04 -13.47
CA PHE A 679 -34.15 14.27 -13.85
C PHE A 679 -35.11 14.76 -12.76
N LYS A 680 -35.36 16.07 -12.73
CA LYS A 680 -36.33 16.74 -11.85
C LYS A 680 -37.12 17.76 -12.66
N THR A 681 -38.45 17.65 -12.71
CA THR A 681 -39.29 18.59 -13.48
C THR A 681 -40.69 18.75 -12.91
N THR A 682 -41.35 19.85 -13.29
CA THR A 682 -42.79 20.11 -13.14
C THR A 682 -43.56 20.01 -14.46
N SER A 683 -42.87 20.00 -15.62
CA SER A 683 -43.51 19.91 -16.94
C SER A 683 -43.96 18.48 -17.23
N PRO A 684 -45.22 18.23 -17.62
CA PRO A 684 -45.69 16.89 -17.97
C PRO A 684 -45.15 16.41 -19.32
N ASP A 685 -44.75 17.33 -20.21
CA ASP A 685 -44.32 17.02 -21.56
C ASP A 685 -42.98 17.72 -21.86
N GLY A 686 -42.13 17.09 -22.68
CA GLY A 686 -40.85 17.65 -23.16
C GLY A 686 -39.84 16.62 -23.67
N LEU A 687 -39.09 16.96 -24.72
CA LEU A 687 -38.00 16.13 -25.28
C LEU A 687 -36.74 16.19 -24.41
N ILE A 688 -36.24 15.05 -23.94
CA ILE A 688 -35.04 14.96 -23.05
C ILE A 688 -33.77 14.64 -23.85
N LEU A 689 -33.84 13.68 -24.77
CA LEU A 689 -32.70 13.21 -25.57
C LEU A 689 -33.13 12.90 -27.00
N TYR A 690 -32.31 13.27 -28.00
CA TYR A 690 -32.48 12.87 -29.40
C TYR A 690 -31.13 12.66 -30.11
N ASN A 691 -30.99 11.56 -30.86
CA ASN A 691 -29.93 11.39 -31.86
C ASN A 691 -30.52 10.72 -33.10
N SER A 692 -30.28 11.29 -34.28
CA SER A 692 -30.53 10.67 -35.59
C SER A 692 -29.46 9.62 -35.95
N GLY A 693 -29.69 8.85 -37.02
CA GLY A 693 -28.77 7.88 -37.60
C GLY A 693 -28.84 7.81 -39.13
N ASP A 694 -28.17 6.82 -39.72
CA ASP A 694 -28.28 6.53 -41.16
C ASP A 694 -29.68 6.01 -41.51
N GLY A 695 -30.29 6.57 -42.56
CA GLY A 695 -31.60 6.12 -43.06
C GLY A 695 -32.76 6.48 -42.12
N ASN A 696 -33.25 5.50 -41.37
CA ASN A 696 -34.36 5.65 -40.42
C ASN A 696 -33.92 5.49 -38.96
N ASP A 697 -32.65 5.18 -38.68
CA ASP A 697 -32.18 4.94 -37.32
C ASP A 697 -32.33 6.20 -36.45
N PHE A 698 -32.83 6.02 -35.22
CA PHE A 698 -32.84 7.10 -34.22
C PHE A 698 -32.98 6.56 -32.80
N ILE A 699 -32.63 7.41 -31.83
CA ILE A 699 -32.99 7.26 -30.42
C ILE A 699 -33.62 8.55 -29.88
N VAL A 700 -34.71 8.39 -29.13
CA VAL A 700 -35.42 9.45 -28.41
C VAL A 700 -35.71 9.01 -26.98
N VAL A 701 -35.55 9.96 -26.05
CA VAL A 701 -36.19 9.89 -24.73
C VAL A 701 -37.02 11.16 -24.55
N GLU A 702 -38.32 11.00 -24.29
CA GLU A 702 -39.27 12.10 -24.08
C GLU A 702 -40.11 11.85 -22.82
N LEU A 703 -40.63 12.93 -22.24
CA LEU A 703 -41.71 12.85 -21.25
C LEU A 703 -43.03 13.19 -21.96
N VAL A 704 -44.08 12.38 -21.71
CA VAL A 704 -45.41 12.56 -22.29
C VAL A 704 -46.48 12.36 -21.22
N LYS A 705 -47.27 13.39 -20.94
CA LYS A 705 -48.30 13.41 -19.88
C LYS A 705 -47.76 12.97 -18.51
N GLY A 706 -46.48 13.25 -18.26
CA GLY A 706 -45.69 12.92 -17.09
C GLY A 706 -45.10 11.50 -17.09
N TYR A 707 -45.27 10.70 -18.14
CA TYR A 707 -44.70 9.36 -18.23
C TYR A 707 -43.49 9.36 -19.17
N LEU A 708 -42.42 8.68 -18.79
CA LEU A 708 -41.24 8.55 -19.64
C LEU A 708 -41.54 7.61 -20.81
N HIS A 709 -41.20 8.04 -22.03
CA HIS A 709 -41.16 7.21 -23.21
C HIS A 709 -39.71 7.07 -23.69
N TYR A 710 -39.32 5.85 -24.01
CA TYR A 710 -38.12 5.55 -24.80
C TYR A 710 -38.59 5.08 -26.18
N VAL A 711 -38.13 5.75 -27.23
CA VAL A 711 -38.50 5.45 -28.63
C VAL A 711 -37.21 5.26 -29.43
N ALA A 712 -37.14 4.20 -30.24
CA ALA A 712 -36.00 3.96 -31.12
C ALA A 712 -36.42 3.23 -32.40
N ASP A 713 -35.62 3.38 -33.44
CA ASP A 713 -35.61 2.55 -34.65
C ASP A 713 -34.16 2.12 -34.92
N LEU A 714 -33.96 0.85 -35.27
CA LEU A 714 -32.67 0.23 -35.60
C LEU A 714 -32.65 -0.22 -37.08
N GLY A 715 -33.54 0.34 -37.91
CA GLY A 715 -33.76 -0.08 -39.30
C GLY A 715 -34.78 -1.22 -39.45
N ASN A 716 -35.49 -1.57 -38.37
CA ASN A 716 -36.56 -2.57 -38.34
C ASN A 716 -37.95 -2.00 -37.99
N GLY A 717 -38.05 -0.69 -37.76
CA GLY A 717 -39.30 0.03 -37.48
C GLY A 717 -39.37 0.58 -36.05
N ALA A 718 -39.72 1.86 -35.96
CA ALA A 718 -39.85 2.58 -34.70
C ALA A 718 -40.75 1.86 -33.68
N HIS A 719 -40.20 1.60 -32.49
CA HIS A 719 -40.91 1.00 -31.36
C HIS A 719 -40.85 1.93 -30.13
N LEU A 720 -41.86 1.80 -29.26
CA LEU A 720 -42.05 2.63 -28.06
C LEU A 720 -42.11 1.74 -26.82
N ILE A 721 -41.18 1.94 -25.90
CA ILE A 721 -41.18 1.33 -24.57
C ILE A 721 -41.58 2.41 -23.57
N LYS A 722 -42.66 2.15 -22.83
CA LYS A 722 -43.14 3.05 -21.78
C LYS A 722 -42.49 2.72 -20.44
N GLY A 723 -42.03 3.76 -19.77
CA GLY A 723 -41.58 3.70 -18.39
C GLY A 723 -42.68 3.22 -17.45
N ASN A 724 -42.37 2.27 -16.58
CA ASN A 724 -43.30 1.77 -15.58
C ASN A 724 -43.25 2.68 -14.33
N SER A 725 -44.23 3.58 -14.19
CA SER A 725 -44.45 4.38 -12.99
C SER A 725 -45.92 4.29 -12.54
N ASN A 726 -46.19 4.47 -11.24
CA ASN A 726 -47.57 4.53 -10.71
C ASN A 726 -48.17 5.95 -10.76
N LYS A 727 -47.35 6.95 -11.10
CA LYS A 727 -47.67 8.37 -11.08
C LYS A 727 -46.96 9.07 -12.25
N PRO A 728 -47.45 10.24 -12.68
CA PRO A 728 -46.66 11.22 -13.43
C PRO A 728 -45.36 11.55 -12.67
N LEU A 729 -44.25 11.61 -13.41
CA LEU A 729 -42.88 11.87 -12.94
C LEU A 729 -42.51 13.38 -12.97
N ASN A 730 -43.51 14.24 -13.18
CA ASN A 730 -43.36 15.68 -13.16
C ASN A 730 -43.79 16.29 -11.81
N ASP A 731 -43.47 15.59 -10.72
CA ASP A 731 -43.85 15.94 -9.34
C ASP A 731 -42.79 16.75 -8.58
N ASN A 732 -41.74 17.22 -9.29
CA ASN A 732 -40.59 17.97 -8.80
C ASN A 732 -39.63 17.21 -7.85
N HIS A 733 -39.65 15.88 -7.84
CA HIS A 733 -38.60 15.06 -7.21
C HIS A 733 -37.58 14.55 -8.24
N TRP A 734 -36.42 14.09 -7.76
CA TRP A 734 -35.41 13.43 -8.59
C TRP A 734 -35.85 11.99 -8.91
N HIS A 735 -36.04 11.70 -10.19
CA HIS A 735 -36.26 10.35 -10.70
C HIS A 735 -35.02 9.81 -11.39
N ASN A 736 -34.71 8.54 -11.14
CA ASN A 736 -33.60 7.82 -11.75
C ASN A 736 -34.08 7.11 -13.02
N VAL A 737 -33.39 7.29 -14.14
CA VAL A 737 -33.69 6.64 -15.41
C VAL A 737 -32.48 5.85 -15.87
N MET A 738 -32.68 4.55 -16.12
CA MET A 738 -31.70 3.68 -16.77
C MET A 738 -32.37 3.06 -18.00
N ILE A 739 -31.74 3.22 -19.17
CA ILE A 739 -32.18 2.63 -20.44
C ILE A 739 -31.01 1.84 -21.01
N SER A 740 -31.15 0.53 -21.15
CA SER A 740 -30.10 -0.32 -21.73
C SER A 740 -30.62 -1.20 -22.87
N ARG A 741 -29.69 -1.67 -23.71
CA ARG A 741 -29.88 -2.66 -24.77
C ARG A 741 -28.67 -3.60 -24.77
N ASP A 742 -28.92 -4.89 -24.53
CA ASP A 742 -27.88 -5.92 -24.58
C ASP A 742 -27.59 -6.40 -26.03
N SER A 743 -26.63 -7.31 -26.17
CA SER A 743 -26.25 -7.91 -27.46
C SER A 743 -27.28 -8.89 -28.04
N ASN A 744 -28.35 -9.19 -27.29
CA ASN A 744 -29.49 -10.01 -27.71
C ASN A 744 -30.70 -9.15 -28.10
N ASN A 745 -30.56 -7.82 -28.16
CA ASN A 745 -31.64 -6.86 -28.35
C ASN A 745 -32.74 -6.93 -27.27
N LEU A 746 -32.38 -7.28 -26.03
CA LEU A 746 -33.22 -7.05 -24.86
C LEU A 746 -33.06 -5.59 -24.43
N HIS A 747 -34.07 -4.77 -24.71
CA HIS A 747 -34.15 -3.41 -24.21
C HIS A 747 -34.72 -3.42 -22.79
N THR A 748 -34.11 -2.67 -21.88
CA THR A 748 -34.53 -2.53 -20.48
C THR A 748 -34.69 -1.05 -20.15
N VAL A 749 -35.82 -0.67 -19.55
CA VAL A 749 -36.09 0.67 -19.01
C VAL A 749 -36.41 0.52 -17.53
N LYS A 750 -35.52 1.00 -16.66
CA LYS A 750 -35.72 1.07 -15.21
C LYS A 750 -35.96 2.51 -14.80
N ILE A 751 -37.05 2.74 -14.05
CA ILE A 751 -37.38 4.04 -13.45
C ILE A 751 -37.46 3.85 -11.95
N ASP A 752 -36.59 4.53 -11.22
CA ASP A 752 -36.33 4.34 -9.80
C ASP A 752 -36.10 2.86 -9.45
N THR A 753 -37.12 2.18 -8.91
CA THR A 753 -37.08 0.74 -8.55
C THR A 753 -37.78 -0.18 -9.54
N LYS A 754 -38.55 0.36 -10.50
CA LYS A 754 -39.41 -0.42 -11.40
C LYS A 754 -38.73 -0.67 -12.74
N VAL A 755 -38.78 -1.92 -13.22
CA VAL A 755 -38.19 -2.33 -14.50
C VAL A 755 -39.28 -2.68 -15.52
N THR A 756 -39.06 -2.28 -16.77
CA THR A 756 -39.76 -2.75 -17.99
C THR A 756 -38.73 -3.38 -18.93
N THR A 757 -39.02 -4.54 -19.52
CA THR A 757 -38.16 -5.18 -20.52
C THR A 757 -38.93 -5.49 -21.81
N GLN A 758 -38.28 -5.34 -22.97
CA GLN A 758 -38.84 -5.71 -24.27
C GLN A 758 -37.72 -6.18 -25.21
N THR A 759 -37.86 -7.37 -25.79
CA THR A 759 -36.96 -7.86 -26.84
C THR A 759 -37.41 -7.35 -28.20
N THR A 760 -36.51 -6.79 -29.01
CA THR A 760 -36.80 -6.38 -30.39
C THR A 760 -36.25 -7.38 -31.40
N ILE A 761 -37.03 -7.68 -32.44
CA ILE A 761 -36.67 -8.67 -33.47
C ILE A 761 -36.28 -7.93 -34.74
N GLY A 762 -35.04 -8.11 -35.21
CA GLY A 762 -34.56 -7.47 -36.43
C GLY A 762 -33.06 -7.19 -36.39
N ALA A 763 -32.68 -5.97 -36.82
CA ALA A 763 -31.32 -5.48 -36.85
C ALA A 763 -30.69 -5.41 -35.44
N ARG A 764 -29.37 -5.56 -35.38
CA ARG A 764 -28.59 -5.66 -34.12
C ARG A 764 -27.82 -4.40 -33.74
N ASN A 765 -27.74 -3.45 -34.66
CA ASN A 765 -26.88 -2.29 -34.55
C ASN A 765 -27.75 -1.02 -34.60
N LEU A 766 -27.27 0.06 -34.00
CA LEU A 766 -27.92 1.37 -34.03
C LEU A 766 -26.90 2.38 -34.58
N ASP A 767 -27.07 2.78 -35.84
CA ASP A 767 -26.06 3.49 -36.64
C ASP A 767 -26.24 5.02 -36.58
N LEU A 768 -26.02 5.59 -35.39
CA LEU A 768 -26.24 7.01 -35.10
C LEU A 768 -25.26 7.95 -35.84
N LYS A 769 -25.76 9.15 -36.20
CA LYS A 769 -25.08 10.21 -36.96
C LYS A 769 -25.51 11.59 -36.50
N GLY A 770 -24.61 12.56 -36.67
CA GLY A 770 -24.83 13.94 -36.25
C GLY A 770 -24.87 14.07 -34.73
N ASP A 771 -25.19 15.27 -34.27
CA ASP A 771 -25.13 15.60 -32.84
C ASP A 771 -26.17 14.83 -32.01
N LEU A 772 -25.78 14.54 -30.77
CA LEU A 772 -26.67 14.12 -29.70
C LEU A 772 -27.26 15.37 -29.03
N PHE A 773 -28.57 15.55 -29.13
CA PHE A 773 -29.29 16.66 -28.53
C PHE A 773 -29.80 16.29 -27.13
N ILE A 774 -29.58 17.16 -26.15
CA ILE A 774 -30.02 17.01 -24.76
C ILE A 774 -30.82 18.25 -24.34
N GLY A 775 -32.00 18.04 -23.72
CA GLY A 775 -32.93 19.09 -23.30
C GLY A 775 -33.92 19.55 -24.37
N GLY A 776 -33.66 19.28 -25.64
CA GLY A 776 -34.54 19.61 -26.76
C GLY A 776 -33.81 19.68 -28.09
N VAL A 777 -34.50 20.09 -29.15
CA VAL A 777 -33.94 20.34 -30.49
C VAL A 777 -34.26 21.75 -30.99
N ALA A 778 -33.68 22.15 -32.12
CA ALA A 778 -34.02 23.41 -32.77
C ALA A 778 -35.51 23.45 -33.17
N LYS A 779 -36.12 24.65 -33.11
CA LYS A 779 -37.59 24.83 -33.21
C LYS A 779 -38.23 24.22 -34.46
N GLU A 780 -37.53 24.20 -35.59
CA GLU A 780 -38.05 23.66 -36.84
C GLU A 780 -37.99 22.12 -36.88
N MET A 781 -37.01 21.51 -36.20
CA MET A 781 -36.81 20.05 -36.18
C MET A 781 -37.97 19.28 -35.52
N TYR A 782 -38.75 19.90 -34.61
CA TYR A 782 -39.95 19.26 -34.02
C TYR A 782 -41.01 18.89 -35.08
N LYS A 783 -40.98 19.50 -36.27
CA LYS A 783 -41.86 19.16 -37.41
C LYS A 783 -41.37 17.94 -38.20
N GLU A 784 -40.11 17.57 -38.01
CA GLU A 784 -39.38 16.54 -38.76
C GLU A 784 -39.11 15.28 -37.90
N LEU A 785 -39.44 15.33 -36.60
CA LEU A 785 -39.28 14.20 -35.68
C LEU A 785 -40.09 12.96 -36.13
N PRO A 786 -39.60 11.73 -35.85
CA PRO A 786 -40.29 10.49 -36.19
C PRO A 786 -41.71 10.42 -35.62
N LYS A 787 -42.67 9.92 -36.41
CA LYS A 787 -44.13 9.95 -36.12
C LYS A 787 -44.61 9.28 -34.81
N LEU A 788 -43.74 8.55 -34.12
CA LEU A 788 -44.03 7.89 -32.83
C LEU A 788 -43.60 8.73 -31.62
N VAL A 789 -42.86 9.81 -31.86
CA VAL A 789 -42.46 10.86 -30.90
C VAL A 789 -43.60 11.86 -30.78
N HIS A 790 -43.89 12.32 -29.56
CA HIS A 790 -45.00 13.23 -29.26
C HIS A 790 -44.53 14.65 -28.97
N ALA A 791 -43.27 14.84 -28.58
CA ALA A 791 -42.73 16.13 -28.20
C ALA A 791 -42.87 17.20 -29.30
N GLN A 792 -43.45 18.34 -28.93
CA GLN A 792 -43.52 19.58 -29.73
C GLN A 792 -42.64 20.70 -29.14
N GLU A 793 -41.97 20.40 -28.02
CA GLU A 793 -41.19 21.32 -27.20
C GLU A 793 -40.16 20.53 -26.38
N GLY A 794 -39.11 21.22 -25.93
CA GLY A 794 -38.02 20.63 -25.14
C GLY A 794 -38.37 20.41 -23.67
N PHE A 795 -37.53 19.65 -22.99
CA PHE A 795 -37.54 19.50 -21.55
C PHE A 795 -37.28 20.84 -20.83
N GLN A 796 -37.84 20.99 -19.64
CA GLN A 796 -37.62 22.12 -18.74
C GLN A 796 -37.54 21.57 -17.32
N GLY A 797 -36.51 21.93 -16.57
CA GLY A 797 -36.18 21.31 -15.29
C GLY A 797 -34.68 21.00 -15.21
N CYS A 798 -34.30 20.06 -14.35
CA CYS A 798 -32.91 19.66 -14.18
C CYS A 798 -32.63 18.27 -14.76
N LEU A 799 -31.42 18.08 -15.27
CA LEU A 799 -30.78 16.78 -15.52
C LEU A 799 -29.55 16.65 -14.63
N ALA A 800 -29.18 15.42 -14.26
CA ALA A 800 -27.99 15.11 -13.46
C ALA A 800 -27.49 13.68 -13.77
N SER A 801 -26.28 13.38 -13.32
CA SER A 801 -25.66 12.04 -13.38
C SER A 801 -25.68 11.40 -14.78
N MET A 802 -25.46 12.22 -15.81
CA MET A 802 -25.56 11.83 -17.21
C MET A 802 -24.44 10.84 -17.61
N ASP A 803 -24.83 9.62 -17.97
CA ASP A 803 -23.95 8.55 -18.45
C ASP A 803 -24.39 8.12 -19.86
N LEU A 804 -23.56 8.44 -20.84
CA LEU A 804 -23.77 8.18 -22.26
C LEU A 804 -22.90 7.00 -22.71
N ASN A 805 -23.35 5.79 -22.40
CA ASN A 805 -22.66 4.53 -22.68
C ASN A 805 -21.21 4.50 -22.17
N GLY A 806 -21.01 4.98 -20.94
CA GLY A 806 -19.72 5.06 -20.26
C GLY A 806 -19.13 6.48 -20.20
N ARG A 807 -19.48 7.37 -21.13
CA ARG A 807 -19.02 8.77 -21.07
C ARG A 807 -19.86 9.58 -20.09
N LEU A 808 -19.20 10.25 -19.15
CA LEU A 808 -19.77 11.36 -18.38
C LEU A 808 -19.45 12.68 -19.11
N PRO A 809 -20.38 13.30 -19.86
CA PRO A 809 -20.19 14.63 -20.39
C PRO A 809 -20.44 15.68 -19.29
N ASP A 810 -19.64 16.74 -19.29
CA ASP A 810 -20.07 18.00 -18.67
C ASP A 810 -21.08 18.66 -19.62
N LEU A 811 -22.35 18.77 -19.21
CA LEU A 811 -23.41 19.20 -20.13
C LEU A 811 -23.24 20.64 -20.65
N ILE A 812 -22.39 21.46 -20.04
CA ILE A 812 -22.14 22.84 -20.46
C ILE A 812 -20.77 22.98 -21.14
N SER A 813 -19.73 22.31 -20.63
CA SER A 813 -18.36 22.43 -21.13
C SER A 813 -18.00 21.44 -22.26
N ASP A 814 -18.68 20.29 -22.38
CA ASP A 814 -18.53 19.39 -23.54
C ASP A 814 -19.48 19.74 -24.71
N ALA A 815 -20.33 20.76 -24.55
CA ALA A 815 -21.33 21.18 -25.53
C ALA A 815 -20.69 21.70 -26.84
N LEU A 816 -21.05 21.10 -27.97
CA LEU A 816 -20.75 21.59 -29.31
C LEU A 816 -21.56 22.85 -29.62
N THR A 817 -22.83 22.87 -29.17
CA THR A 817 -23.71 24.05 -29.20
C THR A 817 -24.48 24.13 -27.89
N CYS A 818 -24.65 25.33 -27.34
CA CYS A 818 -25.52 25.61 -26.20
C CYS A 818 -26.54 26.68 -26.60
N VAL A 819 -27.84 26.41 -26.37
CA VAL A 819 -28.95 27.27 -26.80
C VAL A 819 -29.93 27.47 -25.64
N GLY A 820 -30.40 28.69 -25.45
CA GLY A 820 -31.35 29.05 -24.40
C GLY A 820 -30.67 29.48 -23.09
N GLN A 821 -31.30 29.18 -21.96
CA GLN A 821 -30.77 29.49 -20.62
C GLN A 821 -30.51 28.18 -19.86
N ILE A 822 -29.23 27.86 -19.71
CA ILE A 822 -28.74 26.63 -19.10
C ILE A 822 -27.71 27.01 -18.03
N GLU A 823 -27.94 26.55 -16.81
CA GLU A 823 -27.16 26.93 -15.62
C GLU A 823 -26.80 25.69 -14.80
N ARG A 824 -25.65 25.71 -14.11
CA ARG A 824 -25.29 24.66 -13.15
C ARG A 824 -26.15 24.76 -11.89
N GLY A 825 -26.26 23.65 -11.16
CA GLY A 825 -27.13 23.52 -10.01
C GLY A 825 -28.58 23.21 -10.39
N CYS A 826 -29.42 23.02 -9.36
CA CYS A 826 -30.82 22.65 -9.49
C CYS A 826 -31.71 23.25 -8.37
N GLU A 827 -31.22 24.29 -7.70
CA GLU A 827 -31.88 24.94 -6.56
C GLU A 827 -32.45 26.34 -6.90
N GLY A 828 -32.11 26.88 -8.07
CA GLY A 828 -32.46 28.22 -8.53
C GLY A 828 -31.27 28.88 -9.23
N PRO A 829 -31.37 30.16 -9.60
CA PRO A 829 -30.17 30.95 -9.88
C PRO A 829 -29.31 31.05 -8.61
N SER A 830 -27.98 30.98 -8.76
CA SER A 830 -27.01 31.12 -7.66
C SER A 830 -27.31 32.33 -6.78
N THR A 831 -27.19 32.18 -5.45
CA THR A 831 -27.43 33.31 -4.53
C THR A 831 -26.41 34.42 -4.81
N THR A 832 -26.92 35.63 -5.08
CA THR A 832 -26.07 36.80 -5.32
C THR A 832 -25.88 37.61 -4.05
N CYS A 833 -24.71 38.25 -3.92
CA CYS A 833 -24.44 39.15 -2.79
C CYS A 833 -25.48 40.28 -2.69
N GLN A 834 -26.14 40.35 -1.54
CA GLN A 834 -27.01 41.44 -1.08
C GLN A 834 -26.32 42.19 0.08
N GLU A 835 -26.86 43.33 0.49
CA GLU A 835 -26.35 44.11 1.62
C GLU A 835 -26.39 43.35 2.96
N ASP A 836 -27.33 42.41 3.11
CA ASP A 836 -27.54 41.59 4.31
C ASP A 836 -26.98 40.16 4.21
N SER A 837 -26.31 39.80 3.11
CA SER A 837 -25.77 38.44 2.88
C SER A 837 -24.75 37.97 3.92
N CYS A 838 -24.02 38.90 4.56
CA CYS A 838 -22.98 38.60 5.54
C CYS A 838 -23.15 39.43 6.80
N ALA A 839 -23.24 38.78 7.96
CA ALA A 839 -23.39 39.44 9.26
C ALA A 839 -22.09 40.11 9.73
N ASN A 840 -22.20 40.99 10.73
CA ASN A 840 -21.07 41.57 11.48
C ASN A 840 -20.00 42.28 10.61
N GLN A 841 -20.44 42.91 9.51
CA GLN A 841 -19.59 43.52 8.48
C GLN A 841 -18.62 42.52 7.78
N GLY A 842 -19.04 41.26 7.60
CA GLY A 842 -18.33 40.31 6.74
C GLY A 842 -18.37 40.74 5.27
N VAL A 843 -17.29 40.50 4.52
CA VAL A 843 -17.25 40.88 3.11
C VAL A 843 -17.91 39.80 2.27
N CYS A 844 -19.00 40.14 1.57
CA CYS A 844 -19.63 39.21 0.63
C CYS A 844 -18.79 39.06 -0.65
N LEU A 845 -18.48 37.82 -1.00
CA LEU A 845 -17.70 37.43 -2.17
C LEU A 845 -18.59 36.60 -3.10
N GLN A 846 -18.85 37.12 -4.29
CA GLN A 846 -19.62 36.38 -5.30
C GLN A 846 -18.81 35.18 -5.81
N GLN A 847 -19.38 33.99 -5.71
CA GLN A 847 -18.89 32.75 -6.32
C GLN A 847 -19.83 32.36 -7.49
N TRP A 848 -19.52 31.25 -8.16
CA TRP A 848 -20.35 30.74 -9.25
C TRP A 848 -21.55 29.90 -8.76
N GLU A 849 -21.42 29.16 -7.65
CA GLU A 849 -22.51 28.39 -7.02
C GLU A 849 -23.43 29.25 -6.12
N GLY A 850 -22.97 30.44 -5.71
CA GLY A 850 -23.67 31.31 -4.75
C GLY A 850 -22.75 32.42 -4.26
N PHE A 851 -22.94 32.91 -3.03
CA PHE A 851 -21.97 33.79 -2.36
C PHE A 851 -21.27 33.09 -1.18
N SER A 852 -20.12 33.63 -0.79
CA SER A 852 -19.43 33.29 0.46
C SER A 852 -19.07 34.57 1.24
N CYS A 853 -18.81 34.46 2.54
CA CYS A 853 -18.48 35.60 3.39
C CYS A 853 -17.04 35.51 3.94
N ASP A 854 -16.22 36.54 3.73
CA ASP A 854 -14.94 36.69 4.43
C ASP A 854 -15.15 37.30 5.82
N CYS A 855 -14.98 36.46 6.84
CA CYS A 855 -15.11 36.83 8.26
C CYS A 855 -13.78 37.30 8.89
N SER A 856 -12.70 37.38 8.12
CA SER A 856 -11.35 37.68 8.66
C SER A 856 -11.27 38.99 9.44
N MET A 857 -12.11 39.97 9.10
CA MET A 857 -12.16 41.28 9.78
C MET A 857 -13.41 41.47 10.66
N THR A 858 -14.09 40.41 11.11
CA THR A 858 -15.34 40.52 11.91
C THR A 858 -15.21 40.04 13.37
N SER A 859 -14.21 39.21 13.69
CA SER A 859 -14.10 38.40 14.92
C SER A 859 -15.12 37.25 15.07
N PHE A 860 -15.96 37.02 14.06
CA PHE A 860 -16.93 35.93 14.01
C PHE A 860 -16.50 34.82 13.05
N GLY A 861 -17.15 33.67 13.14
CA GLY A 861 -16.99 32.53 12.25
C GLY A 861 -18.26 32.19 11.48
N GLY A 862 -18.25 31.02 10.85
CA GLY A 862 -19.40 30.51 10.11
C GLY A 862 -19.53 31.02 8.68
N HIS A 863 -20.39 30.35 7.91
CA HIS A 863 -20.64 30.64 6.49
C HIS A 863 -21.14 32.07 6.20
N GLN A 864 -21.82 32.70 7.17
CA GLN A 864 -22.38 34.06 7.10
C GLN A 864 -21.75 35.05 8.10
N CYS A 865 -20.61 34.71 8.72
CA CYS A 865 -19.95 35.54 9.75
C CYS A 865 -20.83 35.84 10.99
N ASN A 866 -21.74 34.92 11.33
CA ASN A 866 -22.69 35.06 12.45
C ASN A 866 -22.43 34.08 13.61
N ASP A 867 -21.55 33.09 13.41
CA ASP A 867 -21.20 32.13 14.47
C ASP A 867 -20.15 32.74 15.40
N ALA A 868 -20.19 32.42 16.70
CA ALA A 868 -19.24 32.96 17.66
C ALA A 868 -17.79 32.55 17.33
N GLY A 869 -16.86 33.51 17.33
CA GLY A 869 -15.43 33.24 17.16
C GLY A 869 -14.83 32.48 18.34
N THR A 870 -13.74 31.75 18.08
CA THR A 870 -12.99 31.01 19.11
C THR A 870 -12.58 31.98 20.23
N THR A 871 -13.11 31.78 21.44
CA THR A 871 -13.04 32.74 22.55
C THR A 871 -12.26 32.19 23.72
N TYR A 872 -11.30 32.97 24.22
CA TYR A 872 -10.53 32.72 25.43
C TYR A 872 -10.87 33.74 26.54
N ILE A 873 -10.88 33.28 27.79
CA ILE A 873 -11.10 34.11 28.98
C ILE A 873 -9.79 34.22 29.76
N PHE A 874 -9.38 35.46 30.01
CA PHE A 874 -8.17 35.84 30.73
C PHE A 874 -8.54 36.23 32.18
N GLY A 875 -7.99 35.48 33.14
CA GLY A 875 -8.28 35.58 34.57
C GLY A 875 -7.43 36.62 35.32
N ARG A 876 -7.71 36.75 36.63
CA ARG A 876 -7.12 37.80 37.49
C ARG A 876 -5.62 37.67 37.73
N GLU A 877 -5.09 36.44 37.70
CA GLU A 877 -3.65 36.17 37.87
C GLU A 877 -2.82 36.57 36.63
N GLY A 878 -3.47 37.06 35.57
CA GLY A 878 -2.86 37.32 34.27
C GLY A 878 -2.67 36.02 33.46
N GLY A 879 -2.59 36.17 32.14
CA GLY A 879 -2.44 35.05 31.23
C GLY A 879 -1.92 35.51 29.87
N LYS A 880 -1.29 34.60 29.13
CA LYS A 880 -0.61 34.90 27.88
C LYS A 880 -0.84 33.79 26.88
N ILE A 881 -1.21 34.14 25.65
CA ILE A 881 -1.04 33.27 24.49
C ILE A 881 0.11 33.82 23.65
N THR A 882 1.07 32.98 23.29
CA THR A 882 2.23 33.35 22.46
C THR A 882 2.28 32.45 21.23
N TYR A 883 2.16 33.02 20.03
CA TYR A 883 2.56 32.37 18.79
C TYR A 883 4.01 32.76 18.45
N THR A 884 4.81 31.84 17.95
CA THR A 884 6.21 32.07 17.54
C THR A 884 6.42 31.58 16.12
N TRP A 885 6.88 32.44 15.20
CA TRP A 885 7.24 32.00 13.85
C TRP A 885 8.53 31.16 13.87
N PRO A 886 8.57 30.01 13.16
CA PRO A 886 9.81 29.29 12.89
C PRO A 886 10.87 30.23 12.28
N PRO A 887 12.18 30.03 12.52
CA PRO A 887 13.21 30.99 12.14
C PRO A 887 13.25 31.39 10.66
N ASN A 888 12.88 30.46 9.76
CA ASN A 888 12.88 30.67 8.32
C ASN A 888 11.59 31.31 7.79
N ASP A 889 10.50 31.23 8.56
CA ASP A 889 9.14 31.57 8.12
C ASP A 889 8.71 32.96 8.62
N ARG A 890 9.64 33.74 9.17
CA ARG A 890 9.40 35.05 9.79
C ARG A 890 9.00 36.09 8.74
N PRO A 891 7.74 36.54 8.69
CA PRO A 891 7.29 37.43 7.63
C PRO A 891 7.92 38.82 7.77
N SER A 892 8.10 39.49 6.64
CA SER A 892 8.47 40.91 6.57
C SER A 892 7.45 41.62 5.69
N THR A 893 6.59 42.46 6.27
CA THR A 893 5.34 42.91 5.62
C THR A 893 5.36 44.40 5.28
N ARG A 894 4.92 44.77 4.07
CA ARG A 894 4.64 46.18 3.73
C ARG A 894 3.28 46.65 4.28
N ALA A 895 2.33 45.72 4.41
CA ALA A 895 0.99 45.98 4.91
C ALA A 895 0.59 44.91 5.93
N ASP A 896 -0.17 45.30 6.95
CA ASP A 896 -0.70 44.39 7.98
C ASP A 896 -2.21 44.57 8.13
N ARG A 897 -2.92 43.51 8.53
CA ARG A 897 -4.35 43.52 8.89
C ARG A 897 -4.56 42.72 10.17
N LEU A 898 -5.17 43.35 11.17
CA LEU A 898 -5.46 42.78 12.49
C LEU A 898 -6.94 42.98 12.82
N ALA A 899 -7.60 41.93 13.32
CA ALA A 899 -8.92 42.04 13.94
C ALA A 899 -8.97 41.26 15.25
N LEU A 900 -9.68 41.81 16.24
CA LEU A 900 -9.87 41.20 17.56
C LEU A 900 -11.24 41.59 18.13
N GLY A 901 -12.03 40.59 18.53
CA GLY A 901 -13.17 40.79 19.43
C GLY A 901 -12.71 40.72 20.89
N PHE A 902 -13.20 41.59 21.77
CA PHE A 902 -12.86 41.56 23.19
C PHE A 902 -13.96 42.14 24.09
N SER A 903 -13.92 41.83 25.38
CA SER A 903 -14.73 42.47 26.41
C SER A 903 -13.94 42.64 27.71
N THR A 904 -13.98 43.83 28.33
CA THR A 904 -13.25 44.10 29.58
C THR A 904 -13.84 45.26 30.37
N GLN A 905 -13.42 45.39 31.62
CA GLN A 905 -13.65 46.55 32.50
C GLN A 905 -12.35 47.31 32.84
N LEU A 906 -11.20 46.88 32.29
CA LEU A 906 -9.91 47.52 32.54
C LEU A 906 -9.77 48.83 31.75
N LYS A 907 -9.36 49.90 32.43
CA LYS A 907 -9.06 51.21 31.80
C LYS A 907 -7.73 51.23 31.05
N ASP A 908 -6.78 50.39 31.44
CA ASP A 908 -5.47 50.29 30.78
C ASP A 908 -5.06 48.82 30.77
N ALA A 909 -4.78 48.25 29.59
CA ALA A 909 -4.43 46.83 29.41
C ALA A 909 -3.74 46.57 28.05
N LEU A 910 -2.77 45.66 28.01
CA LEU A 910 -2.19 45.18 26.74
C LEU A 910 -3.09 44.12 26.10
N LEU A 911 -3.56 44.36 24.86
CA LEU A 911 -4.37 43.38 24.12
C LEU A 911 -3.47 42.44 23.30
N ILE A 912 -2.67 43.00 22.37
CA ILE A 912 -1.78 42.23 21.49
C ILE A 912 -0.48 43.01 21.28
N ARG A 913 0.65 42.29 21.24
CA ARG A 913 1.96 42.80 20.83
C ARG A 913 2.57 41.85 19.79
N VAL A 914 3.08 42.38 18.69
CA VAL A 914 3.89 41.67 17.68
C VAL A 914 5.27 42.28 17.71
N ASP A 915 6.31 41.46 17.84
CA ASP A 915 7.71 41.91 17.96
C ASP A 915 8.57 41.36 16.81
N SER A 916 9.49 42.19 16.29
CA SER A 916 10.51 41.80 15.30
C SER A 916 11.63 40.92 15.88
N SER A 917 12.60 40.55 15.04
CA SER A 917 13.82 39.89 15.47
C SER A 917 14.69 40.81 16.33
N SER A 918 15.37 40.23 17.32
CA SER A 918 16.20 40.94 18.29
C SER A 918 17.23 41.87 17.61
N GLY A 919 17.11 43.17 17.86
CA GLY A 919 17.99 44.20 17.30
C GLY A 919 17.44 44.98 16.10
N LEU A 920 16.27 44.61 15.56
CA LEU A 920 15.61 45.39 14.50
C LEU A 920 14.79 46.56 15.06
N GLY A 921 14.00 46.32 16.12
CA GLY A 921 13.25 47.35 16.84
C GLY A 921 11.82 47.56 16.36
N ASP A 922 11.46 47.09 15.17
CA ASP A 922 10.08 47.14 14.66
C ASP A 922 9.11 46.37 15.57
N TYR A 923 7.90 46.91 15.77
CA TYR A 923 6.87 46.28 16.59
C TYR A 923 5.47 46.80 16.23
N LEU A 924 4.43 46.08 16.65
CA LEU A 924 3.03 46.51 16.61
C LEU A 924 2.36 46.18 17.95
N LYS A 925 1.68 47.15 18.56
CA LYS A 925 1.10 47.06 19.90
C LYS A 925 -0.33 47.61 19.91
N LEU A 926 -1.32 46.72 20.01
CA LEU A 926 -2.72 47.04 20.29
C LEU A 926 -2.94 47.02 21.80
N HIS A 927 -3.48 48.11 22.35
CA HIS A 927 -3.76 48.22 23.79
C HIS A 927 -4.99 49.08 24.09
N ILE A 928 -5.40 49.07 25.35
CA ILE A 928 -6.36 50.02 25.91
C ILE A 928 -5.58 51.01 26.78
N GLU A 929 -5.89 52.30 26.66
CA GLU A 929 -5.38 53.37 27.52
C GLU A 929 -6.50 54.34 27.91
N LYS A 930 -6.62 54.67 29.21
CA LYS A 930 -7.68 55.54 29.77
C LYS A 930 -9.11 55.12 29.42
N GLY A 931 -9.31 53.87 28.98
CA GLY A 931 -10.57 53.30 28.53
C GLY A 931 -10.81 53.28 27.01
N HIS A 932 -9.87 53.83 26.22
CA HIS A 932 -9.93 53.94 24.75
C HIS A 932 -9.02 52.90 24.09
N VAL A 933 -9.30 52.52 22.84
CA VAL A 933 -8.43 51.61 22.06
C VAL A 933 -7.37 52.41 21.32
N ALA A 934 -6.11 51.98 21.43
CA ALA A 934 -4.98 52.55 20.70
C ALA A 934 -4.12 51.46 20.05
N VAL A 935 -3.51 51.81 18.91
CA VAL A 935 -2.45 51.02 18.28
C VAL A 935 -1.23 51.90 18.09
N ILE A 936 -0.09 51.43 18.62
CA ILE A 936 1.23 52.02 18.41
C ILE A 936 2.07 51.02 17.62
N PHE A 937 2.76 51.45 16.57
CA PHE A 937 3.67 50.60 15.81
C PHE A 937 4.91 51.36 15.33
N ASN A 938 5.98 50.62 15.07
CA ASN A 938 7.22 51.12 14.48
C ASN A 938 7.72 50.14 13.40
N VAL A 939 8.26 50.69 12.31
CA VAL A 939 8.76 49.98 11.11
C VAL A 939 10.13 50.52 10.67
N GLY A 940 10.94 50.95 11.64
CA GLY A 940 12.31 51.48 11.46
C GLY A 940 12.41 53.01 11.43
N THR A 941 11.38 53.73 11.89
CA THR A 941 11.36 55.21 12.02
C THR A 941 10.83 55.61 13.39
N ASP A 942 9.90 56.57 13.48
CA ASP A 942 9.28 57.00 14.73
C ASP A 942 8.05 56.14 15.08
N ASP A 943 7.68 56.08 16.36
CA ASP A 943 6.48 55.38 16.82
C ASP A 943 5.20 56.08 16.32
N ILE A 944 4.41 55.37 15.52
CA ILE A 944 3.15 55.87 14.95
C ILE A 944 1.98 55.38 15.80
N ASN A 945 1.29 56.32 16.46
CA ASN A 945 0.09 56.07 17.26
C ASN A 945 -1.20 56.45 16.51
N ILE A 946 -2.25 55.64 16.69
CA ILE A 946 -3.64 55.86 16.26
C ILE A 946 -4.60 55.40 17.38
N GLU A 947 -5.62 56.21 17.71
CA GLU A 947 -6.41 56.06 18.96
C GLU A 947 -7.89 56.44 18.73
N GLU A 948 -8.82 55.59 19.17
CA GLU A 948 -10.27 55.82 19.12
C GLU A 948 -10.76 56.58 20.37
N LYS A 949 -10.91 57.90 20.25
CA LYS A 949 -11.19 58.84 21.36
C LYS A 949 -12.67 59.10 21.63
N SER A 950 -13.57 58.61 20.78
CA SER A 950 -15.01 58.84 20.92
C SER A 950 -15.71 57.81 21.80
N LYS A 951 -15.09 56.66 22.06
CA LYS A 951 -15.74 55.49 22.66
C LYS A 951 -14.89 54.81 23.74
N PHE A 952 -15.45 54.73 24.94
CA PHE A 952 -14.95 53.86 26.00
C PHE A 952 -15.31 52.41 25.70
N VAL A 953 -14.31 51.52 25.71
CA VAL A 953 -14.46 50.06 25.50
C VAL A 953 -14.33 49.24 26.79
N ASN A 954 -14.16 49.91 27.93
CA ASN A 954 -14.00 49.30 29.25
C ASN A 954 -15.34 49.15 30.01
N ASP A 955 -16.47 49.04 29.31
CA ASP A 955 -17.81 48.99 29.91
C ASP A 955 -18.32 47.56 30.22
N GLY A 956 -17.54 46.54 29.84
CA GLY A 956 -17.87 45.12 30.02
C GLY A 956 -18.67 44.48 28.88
N LYS A 957 -19.02 45.22 27.82
CA LYS A 957 -19.64 44.66 26.60
C LYS A 957 -18.60 44.12 25.63
N TYR A 958 -19.07 43.44 24.58
CA TYR A 958 -18.25 42.96 23.47
C TYR A 958 -18.01 44.08 22.46
N HIS A 959 -16.75 44.24 22.05
CA HIS A 959 -16.29 45.19 21.05
C HIS A 959 -15.37 44.49 20.04
N VAL A 960 -15.40 44.95 18.78
CA VAL A 960 -14.52 44.48 17.70
C VAL A 960 -13.62 45.61 17.26
N VAL A 961 -12.31 45.46 17.42
CA VAL A 961 -11.32 46.37 16.83
C VAL A 961 -10.80 45.81 15.53
N LYS A 962 -10.69 46.68 14.52
CA LYS A 962 -10.10 46.41 13.21
C LYS A 962 -8.98 47.41 12.98
N PHE A 963 -7.79 46.92 12.65
CA PHE A 963 -6.61 47.75 12.34
C PHE A 963 -6.01 47.33 11.00
N THR A 964 -5.60 48.29 10.19
CA THR A 964 -4.78 48.01 9.01
C THR A 964 -3.60 48.97 8.92
N ARG A 965 -2.49 48.50 8.32
CA ARG A 965 -1.29 49.29 8.02
C ARG A 965 -0.94 49.12 6.56
N SER A 966 -0.46 50.18 5.92
CA SER A 966 0.23 50.15 4.62
C SER A 966 1.39 51.15 4.64
N GLY A 967 2.61 50.63 4.74
CA GLY A 967 3.78 51.45 5.02
C GLY A 967 3.72 52.10 6.41
N GLY A 968 3.88 53.41 6.47
CA GLY A 968 3.60 54.21 7.67
C GLY A 968 2.13 54.61 7.83
N ASN A 969 1.30 54.47 6.79
CA ASN A 969 -0.12 54.80 6.88
C ASN A 969 -0.85 53.71 7.65
N ALA A 970 -1.83 54.10 8.47
CA ALA A 970 -2.64 53.13 9.21
C ALA A 970 -4.10 53.59 9.36
N THR A 971 -4.98 52.62 9.58
CA THR A 971 -6.39 52.85 9.90
C THR A 971 -6.81 52.05 11.13
N LEU A 972 -7.78 52.58 11.87
CA LEU A 972 -8.34 51.98 13.08
C LEU A 972 -9.87 52.16 13.06
N GLN A 973 -10.61 51.10 13.35
CA GLN A 973 -12.06 51.12 13.51
C GLN A 973 -12.45 50.31 14.74
N VAL A 974 -13.46 50.76 15.48
CA VAL A 974 -14.05 50.04 16.62
C VAL A 974 -15.55 49.92 16.41
N ASP A 975 -16.05 48.69 16.33
CA ASP A 975 -17.43 48.35 15.97
C ASP A 975 -17.88 49.04 14.65
N ASP A 976 -19.07 49.65 14.63
CA ASP A 976 -19.64 50.37 13.49
C ASP A 976 -19.29 51.86 13.45
N LEU A 977 -18.24 52.29 14.17
CA LEU A 977 -17.76 53.67 14.11
C LEU A 977 -17.11 54.00 12.74
N PRO A 978 -17.02 55.28 12.35
CA PRO A 978 -16.22 55.71 11.21
C PRO A 978 -14.76 55.26 11.34
N VAL A 979 -14.13 54.94 10.21
CA VAL A 979 -12.71 54.58 10.18
C VAL A 979 -11.86 55.82 10.49
N ILE A 980 -10.98 55.70 11.48
CA ILE A 980 -9.93 56.69 11.76
C ILE A 980 -8.75 56.37 10.86
N GLU A 981 -8.19 57.40 10.21
CA GLU A 981 -7.03 57.27 9.31
C GLU A 981 -5.84 58.09 9.83
N ARG A 982 -4.62 57.54 9.69
CA ARG A 982 -3.37 58.17 10.13
C ARG A 982 -2.35 58.15 9.01
N TYR A 983 -2.05 59.35 8.50
CA TYR A 983 -1.03 59.61 7.49
C TYR A 983 0.16 60.37 8.13
N PRO A 984 1.25 59.68 8.53
CA PRO A 984 2.44 60.35 9.03
C PRO A 984 3.20 61.06 7.89
N THR A 985 3.60 62.31 8.14
CA THR A 985 4.39 63.10 7.20
C THR A 985 5.90 62.78 7.28
N GLY A 986 6.64 63.10 6.22
CA GLY A 986 8.09 62.90 6.15
C GLY A 986 8.50 61.55 5.55
N ARG A 987 9.81 61.25 5.57
CA ARG A 987 10.36 60.01 5.02
C ARG A 987 10.16 58.85 6.01
N GLN A 988 9.06 58.13 5.85
CA GLN A 988 8.77 56.92 6.64
C GLN A 988 9.34 55.67 5.96
N LEU A 989 9.81 54.71 6.77
CA LEU A 989 10.02 53.34 6.29
C LEU A 989 8.66 52.61 6.22
N THR A 990 8.64 51.45 5.56
CA THR A 990 7.38 50.83 5.13
C THR A 990 7.25 49.33 5.44
N ILE A 991 8.32 48.67 5.86
CA ILE A 991 8.34 47.22 6.08
C ILE A 991 8.48 46.95 7.57
N PHE A 992 7.57 46.15 8.14
CA PHE A 992 7.73 45.55 9.47
C PHE A 992 8.56 44.29 9.28
N ASN A 993 9.83 44.31 9.68
CA ASN A 993 10.83 43.32 9.33
C ASN A 993 10.87 42.13 10.31
N SER A 994 10.96 40.92 9.75
CA SER A 994 11.25 39.66 10.46
C SER A 994 10.49 39.48 11.78
N GLN A 995 9.16 39.43 11.70
CA GLN A 995 8.26 39.25 12.85
C GLN A 995 8.54 37.89 13.53
N THR A 996 8.68 37.88 14.86
CA THR A 996 9.09 36.67 15.63
C THR A 996 8.02 36.10 16.52
N THR A 997 7.23 36.94 17.19
CA THR A 997 6.19 36.49 18.11
C THR A 997 4.94 37.36 18.02
N ILE A 998 3.78 36.74 18.24
CA ILE A 998 2.52 37.42 18.57
C ILE A 998 2.21 37.06 20.02
N GLN A 999 2.07 38.07 20.88
CA GLN A 999 1.86 37.93 22.32
C GLN A 999 0.53 38.57 22.71
N ILE A 1000 -0.36 37.81 23.33
CA ILE A 1000 -1.78 38.17 23.50
C ILE A 1000 -2.13 38.17 24.99
N GLY A 1001 -2.78 39.24 25.45
CA GLY A 1001 -3.16 39.50 26.86
C GLY A 1001 -2.00 39.78 27.82
N GLY A 1002 -0.77 39.88 27.28
CA GLY A 1002 0.46 39.49 27.96
C GLY A 1002 0.98 40.36 29.11
N TRP A 1003 2.05 39.84 29.72
CA TRP A 1003 2.77 40.40 30.86
C TRP A 1003 4.14 40.96 30.43
N GLU A 1004 4.43 42.19 30.84
CA GLU A 1004 5.71 42.89 30.60
C GLU A 1004 6.45 43.07 31.94
N ARG A 1005 7.79 43.03 31.95
CA ARG A 1005 8.55 43.08 33.21
C ARG A 1005 8.42 44.40 33.98
N ASP A 1006 8.01 45.48 33.32
CA ASP A 1006 7.96 46.85 33.87
C ASP A 1006 6.57 47.28 34.40
N ARG A 1007 5.79 46.31 34.92
CA ARG A 1007 4.49 46.55 35.59
C ARG A 1007 3.38 47.15 34.71
N SER A 1008 3.46 47.03 33.38
CA SER A 1008 2.31 47.30 32.52
C SER A 1008 1.23 46.20 32.73
N ARG A 1009 -0.05 46.56 32.57
CA ARG A 1009 -1.16 45.74 33.08
C ARG A 1009 -1.56 44.64 32.10
N ALA A 1010 -1.49 43.40 32.57
CA ALA A 1010 -2.01 42.23 31.87
C ALA A 1010 -3.53 42.36 31.63
N PHE A 1011 -4.02 41.73 30.57
CA PHE A 1011 -5.45 41.76 30.24
C PHE A 1011 -6.26 40.84 31.15
N GLN A 1012 -7.46 41.31 31.51
CA GLN A 1012 -8.48 40.51 32.19
C GLN A 1012 -9.82 40.77 31.49
N GLY A 1013 -10.52 39.72 31.10
CA GLY A 1013 -11.72 39.82 30.26
C GLY A 1013 -11.86 38.63 29.31
N GLN A 1014 -12.53 38.85 28.19
CA GLN A 1014 -12.63 37.87 27.11
C GLN A 1014 -11.98 38.41 25.83
N MET A 1015 -11.44 37.52 25.01
CA MET A 1015 -10.93 37.80 23.67
C MET A 1015 -11.42 36.72 22.70
N SER A 1016 -11.81 37.11 21.50
CA SER A 1016 -12.47 36.26 20.49
C SER A 1016 -11.94 36.56 19.09
N GLY A 1017 -11.90 35.52 18.24
CA GLY A 1017 -11.79 35.68 16.80
C GLY A 1017 -10.56 36.45 16.32
N LEU A 1018 -9.42 36.31 17.00
CA LEU A 1018 -8.17 36.97 16.63
C LEU A 1018 -7.71 36.53 15.23
N TYR A 1019 -7.65 37.50 14.32
CA TYR A 1019 -7.02 37.40 13.01
C TYR A 1019 -5.82 38.35 12.92
N TYR A 1020 -4.69 37.85 12.42
CA TYR A 1020 -3.52 38.67 12.06
C TYR A 1020 -2.86 38.12 10.78
N ASN A 1021 -2.89 38.89 9.69
CA ASN A 1021 -2.22 38.54 8.42
C ASN A 1021 -2.49 37.11 7.90
N GLY A 1022 -3.72 36.60 8.08
CA GLY A 1022 -4.12 35.24 7.73
C GLY A 1022 -4.15 34.25 8.90
N LEU A 1023 -3.38 34.49 9.95
CA LEU A 1023 -3.30 33.62 11.13
C LEU A 1023 -4.51 33.83 12.05
N LYS A 1024 -5.29 32.75 12.28
CA LYS A 1024 -6.38 32.70 13.26
C LYS A 1024 -5.86 32.11 14.57
N VAL A 1025 -5.06 32.89 15.31
CA VAL A 1025 -4.19 32.37 16.40
C VAL A 1025 -4.96 31.62 17.50
N PHE A 1026 -6.20 32.01 17.80
CA PHE A 1026 -7.03 31.28 18.78
C PHE A 1026 -7.51 29.92 18.28
N ASN A 1027 -7.79 29.76 16.98
CA ASN A 1027 -8.09 28.45 16.40
C ASN A 1027 -6.87 27.54 16.47
N MET A 1028 -5.70 28.06 16.07
CA MET A 1028 -4.42 27.34 16.14
C MET A 1028 -4.07 26.89 17.57
N ALA A 1029 -4.50 27.65 18.60
CA ALA A 1029 -4.35 27.27 20.00
C ALA A 1029 -5.24 26.08 20.41
N VAL A 1030 -6.48 26.02 19.91
CA VAL A 1030 -7.42 24.89 20.14
C VAL A 1030 -7.00 23.65 19.35
N GLU A 1031 -6.47 23.85 18.14
CA GLU A 1031 -5.93 22.80 17.26
C GLU A 1031 -4.59 22.20 17.76
N GLY A 1032 -4.04 22.69 18.88
CA GLY A 1032 -2.80 22.18 19.47
C GLY A 1032 -1.53 22.50 18.67
N ASN A 1033 -1.54 23.58 17.88
CA ASN A 1033 -0.43 23.93 16.99
C ASN A 1033 0.89 24.12 17.77
N PRO A 1034 2.00 23.45 17.38
CA PRO A 1034 3.24 23.42 18.17
C PRO A 1034 3.96 24.77 18.30
N ASN A 1035 3.62 25.74 17.47
CA ASN A 1035 4.15 27.10 17.51
C ASN A 1035 3.35 28.04 18.45
N VAL A 1036 2.24 27.57 19.02
CA VAL A 1036 1.43 28.29 20.02
C VAL A 1036 1.74 27.77 21.43
N ARG A 1037 1.85 28.69 22.40
CA ARG A 1037 1.95 28.39 23.83
C ARG A 1037 0.91 29.19 24.61
N VAL A 1038 0.22 28.53 25.53
CA VAL A 1038 -0.76 29.13 26.45
C VAL A 1038 -0.19 29.04 27.87
N GLU A 1039 -0.08 30.17 28.56
CA GLU A 1039 0.59 30.31 29.84
C GLU A 1039 -0.26 31.15 30.82
N GLY A 1040 -0.25 30.80 32.11
CA GLY A 1040 -0.99 31.52 33.15
C GLY A 1040 -2.51 31.27 33.14
N SER A 1041 -3.29 32.23 33.64
CA SER A 1041 -4.73 32.13 33.82
C SER A 1041 -5.50 32.45 32.52
N VAL A 1042 -5.41 31.52 31.56
CA VAL A 1042 -6.19 31.56 30.31
C VAL A 1042 -7.00 30.27 30.19
N ARG A 1043 -8.28 30.36 29.79
CA ARG A 1043 -9.13 29.17 29.54
C ARG A 1043 -10.02 29.35 28.32
N LEU A 1044 -10.37 28.25 27.65
CA LEU A 1044 -11.29 28.27 26.52
C LEU A 1044 -12.75 28.50 27.00
N VAL A 1045 -13.59 29.08 26.14
CA VAL A 1045 -15.04 29.10 26.34
C VAL A 1045 -15.64 27.82 25.75
N GLY A 1046 -16.07 26.90 26.61
CA GLY A 1046 -16.69 25.63 26.24
C GLY A 1046 -16.29 24.48 27.15
N GLU A 1047 -15.11 24.54 27.77
CA GLU A 1047 -14.64 23.53 28.71
C GLU A 1047 -15.39 23.59 30.05
N ALA A 1048 -15.80 22.41 30.54
CA ALA A 1048 -16.24 22.23 31.92
C ALA A 1048 -15.02 22.23 32.87
N PRO A 1049 -15.12 22.79 34.09
CA PRO A 1049 -13.99 22.86 35.02
C PRO A 1049 -13.59 21.48 35.53
N SER A 1050 -12.46 20.96 35.03
CA SER A 1050 -11.87 19.71 35.49
C SER A 1050 -11.18 19.92 36.85
N SER A 1051 -11.59 19.15 37.85
CA SER A 1051 -11.02 19.20 39.20
C SER A 1051 -9.67 18.46 39.25
N SER A 1052 -8.58 19.18 39.01
CA SER A 1052 -7.23 18.63 39.02
C SER A 1052 -6.64 18.51 40.43
N SER A 1053 -6.57 17.28 40.94
CA SER A 1053 -5.71 16.93 42.08
C SER A 1053 -4.93 15.66 41.74
N SER A 1054 -3.67 15.82 41.31
CA SER A 1054 -2.79 14.71 40.96
C SER A 1054 -2.05 14.18 42.18
N SER A 1055 -2.21 12.89 42.47
CA SER A 1055 -1.33 12.15 43.38
C SER A 1055 -1.21 10.69 42.95
N SER A 1056 -0.01 10.26 42.59
CA SER A 1056 0.32 8.91 42.15
C SER A 1056 0.47 7.93 43.30
N SER A 1057 -0.15 6.74 43.21
CA SER A 1057 0.37 5.53 43.85
C SER A 1057 -0.19 4.26 43.18
N SER A 1058 0.44 3.13 43.45
CA SER A 1058 0.23 1.85 42.77
C SER A 1058 -0.59 0.85 43.62
N SER A 1059 -0.89 -0.30 43.00
CA SER A 1059 -1.13 -1.63 43.61
C SER A 1059 -2.58 -2.16 43.74
N SER A 1060 -2.81 -3.24 42.99
CA SER A 1060 -3.50 -4.50 43.36
C SER A 1060 -4.86 -4.56 44.09
N SER A 1061 -5.74 -5.35 43.46
CA SER A 1061 -6.54 -6.47 44.03
C SER A 1061 -8.04 -6.30 44.39
N SER A 1062 -8.78 -7.36 44.03
CA SER A 1062 -10.04 -7.88 44.61
C SER A 1062 -11.28 -6.98 44.76
N SER A 1063 -12.26 -7.25 43.90
CA SER A 1063 -13.68 -7.56 44.21
C SER A 1063 -14.28 -7.19 45.57
N ILE A 1064 -15.46 -6.54 45.55
CA ILE A 1064 -16.70 -6.95 46.27
C ILE A 1064 -17.89 -6.09 45.80
N THR A 1065 -19.09 -6.68 45.72
CA THR A 1065 -20.39 -5.99 45.56
C THR A 1065 -21.18 -6.06 46.87
N PRO A 1066 -21.88 -4.98 47.25
CA PRO A 1066 -23.36 -5.00 47.25
C PRO A 1066 -23.95 -3.68 46.70
N GLN A 1067 -25.09 -3.60 45.99
CA GLN A 1067 -26.43 -4.21 46.05
C GLN A 1067 -27.48 -3.36 46.81
N SER A 1068 -28.52 -2.95 46.07
CA SER A 1068 -29.91 -2.58 46.46
C SER A 1068 -30.19 -1.46 47.50
N ASN A 1069 -30.83 -0.37 47.07
CA ASN A 1069 -32.29 -0.09 47.23
C ASN A 1069 -32.65 1.24 46.52
N ALA A 1070 -33.73 1.47 45.74
CA ALA A 1070 -35.03 0.83 45.45
C ALA A 1070 -36.28 1.52 46.08
N SER A 1071 -36.81 2.54 45.38
CA SER A 1071 -38.20 3.06 45.48
C SER A 1071 -38.44 4.11 44.35
N THR A 1072 -39.16 3.79 43.26
CA THR A 1072 -40.59 4.14 42.99
C THR A 1072 -40.89 5.66 42.91
N SER A 1073 -41.64 6.21 41.93
CA SER A 1073 -42.73 5.64 41.11
C SER A 1073 -43.14 6.51 39.88
N ILE A 1074 -43.69 5.89 38.81
CA ILE A 1074 -44.91 6.30 38.04
C ILE A 1074 -44.90 7.69 37.29
N MET A 1075 -45.33 7.91 36.03
CA MET A 1075 -46.15 7.15 35.04
C MET A 1075 -45.84 7.54 33.56
N GLU A 1076 -46.20 6.65 32.63
CA GLU A 1076 -46.65 6.81 31.22
C GLU A 1076 -46.18 7.96 30.27
N THR A 1077 -45.43 7.55 29.24
CA THR A 1077 -45.85 7.43 27.82
C THR A 1077 -46.95 8.35 27.23
N THR A 1078 -46.62 9.09 26.16
CA THR A 1078 -47.29 9.02 24.83
C THR A 1078 -46.50 9.74 23.74
N THR A 1079 -46.33 9.08 22.59
CA THR A 1079 -45.89 9.68 21.32
C THR A 1079 -47.08 9.89 20.39
N THR A 1080 -47.23 11.09 19.81
CA THR A 1080 -48.12 11.32 18.66
C THR A 1080 -47.54 12.35 17.70
N THR A 1081 -47.48 11.96 16.43
CA THR A 1081 -47.33 12.85 15.27
C THR A 1081 -48.64 13.58 14.99
N THR A 1082 -48.59 14.77 14.38
CA THR A 1082 -49.45 15.13 13.24
C THR A 1082 -49.03 16.44 12.57
N SER A 1083 -49.37 16.57 11.30
CA SER A 1083 -49.22 17.77 10.47
C SER A 1083 -50.51 18.58 10.39
N SER A 1084 -50.42 19.88 10.13
CA SER A 1084 -51.54 20.67 9.60
C SER A 1084 -51.07 21.84 8.73
N THR A 1085 -51.87 22.16 7.72
CA THR A 1085 -51.61 23.15 6.66
C THR A 1085 -52.41 24.45 6.87
N THR A 1086 -52.34 25.37 5.89
CA THR A 1086 -53.17 26.58 5.71
C THR A 1086 -52.79 27.80 6.60
N THR A 1087 -52.98 29.06 6.20
CA THR A 1087 -53.57 29.64 4.96
C THR A 1087 -52.93 30.99 4.62
N ALA A 1088 -53.04 31.45 3.37
CA ALA A 1088 -52.66 32.80 2.96
C ALA A 1088 -53.67 33.88 3.43
N SER A 1089 -53.22 35.14 3.51
CA SER A 1089 -54.08 36.32 3.69
C SER A 1089 -53.48 37.55 2.97
N SER A 1090 -54.33 38.38 2.36
CA SER A 1090 -53.90 39.35 1.33
C SER A 1090 -54.36 40.78 1.60
N ARG A 1091 -53.43 41.76 1.57
CA ARG A 1091 -53.71 43.20 1.36
C ARG A 1091 -52.57 43.77 0.48
N ARG A 1092 -52.75 44.13 -0.79
CA ARG A 1092 -53.56 45.19 -1.45
C ARG A 1092 -53.00 46.62 -1.29
N VAL A 1093 -52.56 47.17 -2.44
CA VAL A 1093 -52.70 48.58 -2.89
C VAL A 1093 -51.74 49.58 -2.20
N LYS A 1094 -51.05 50.52 -2.87
CA LYS A 1094 -51.39 51.31 -4.08
C LYS A 1094 -50.18 51.66 -4.99
N GLN A 1095 -50.46 52.15 -6.20
CA GLN A 1095 -49.48 52.58 -7.23
C GLN A 1095 -49.03 54.05 -7.05
N THR A 1096 -47.84 54.40 -7.58
CA THR A 1096 -47.58 55.70 -8.26
C THR A 1096 -46.47 55.60 -9.32
N THR A 1097 -46.83 55.90 -10.56
CA THR A 1097 -46.01 56.34 -11.72
C THR A 1097 -46.81 57.50 -12.38
N PRO A 1098 -46.32 58.29 -13.38
CA PRO A 1098 -45.11 58.11 -14.22
C PRO A 1098 -44.27 59.38 -14.48
N ARG A 1099 -43.11 59.21 -15.15
CA ARG A 1099 -42.71 60.04 -16.30
C ARG A 1099 -41.55 59.46 -17.10
N GLU A 1100 -41.69 59.51 -18.43
CA GLU A 1100 -40.62 59.37 -19.43
C GLU A 1100 -40.26 60.80 -19.95
N ALA A 1101 -39.29 61.07 -20.82
CA ALA A 1101 -38.34 60.25 -21.58
C ALA A 1101 -37.12 61.12 -21.98
N GLN A 1102 -35.95 60.52 -22.27
CA GLN A 1102 -35.09 60.94 -23.37
C GLN A 1102 -34.08 59.84 -23.76
N GLN A 1103 -33.61 59.85 -25.02
CA GLN A 1103 -32.87 58.74 -25.65
C GLN A 1103 -31.51 59.19 -26.21
N THR A 1104 -30.50 58.34 -26.04
CA THR A 1104 -29.30 58.13 -26.89
C THR A 1104 -28.75 56.73 -26.53
N THR A 1105 -28.64 55.72 -27.41
CA THR A 1105 -27.66 55.55 -28.52
C THR A 1105 -26.21 55.59 -27.98
N ASP A 1106 -25.38 54.53 -28.01
CA ASP A 1106 -25.37 53.28 -28.82
C ASP A 1106 -24.67 52.07 -28.15
N ASP A 1107 -24.77 50.93 -28.84
CA ASP A 1107 -23.88 49.76 -28.97
C ASP A 1107 -23.46 48.81 -27.81
N LEU A 1108 -23.72 47.54 -28.17
CA LEU A 1108 -23.47 46.21 -27.64
C LEU A 1108 -22.01 45.77 -27.31
N LEU A 1109 -21.94 44.70 -26.49
CA LEU A 1109 -20.98 43.57 -26.51
C LEU A 1109 -19.58 43.66 -25.83
N VAL A 1110 -19.56 43.31 -24.53
CA VAL A 1110 -19.01 42.05 -23.98
C VAL A 1110 -17.53 41.66 -24.27
N ALA A 1111 -16.73 41.75 -23.18
CA ALA A 1111 -15.70 40.82 -22.67
C ALA A 1111 -14.20 40.88 -23.08
N SER A 1112 -13.39 40.48 -22.07
CA SER A 1112 -12.01 39.96 -22.11
C SER A 1112 -10.83 40.96 -22.16
N ALA A 1113 -9.63 40.41 -21.90
CA ALA A 1113 -8.33 41.04 -21.62
C ALA A 1113 -8.24 41.67 -20.19
N GLU A 1114 -7.45 41.14 -19.25
CA GLU A 1114 -5.97 41.02 -19.19
C GLU A 1114 -5.27 42.33 -18.78
N CYS A 1115 -4.15 42.21 -18.06
CA CYS A 1115 -3.34 43.36 -17.64
C CYS A 1115 -2.24 43.63 -18.69
N PRO A 1116 -2.17 44.82 -19.29
CA PRO A 1116 -1.01 45.27 -20.03
C PRO A 1116 -0.17 46.27 -19.22
N SER A 1117 1.12 46.32 -19.53
CA SER A 1117 1.98 47.49 -19.36
C SER A 1117 1.77 48.43 -20.58
N ASP A 1118 2.36 49.61 -20.75
CA ASP A 1118 3.48 50.34 -20.14
C ASP A 1118 3.11 51.85 -20.06
N ASP A 1119 4.06 52.71 -19.69
CA ASP A 1119 4.16 54.08 -20.21
C ASP A 1119 5.66 54.41 -20.40
N GLU A 1120 6.06 54.90 -21.58
CA GLU A 1120 7.42 55.38 -21.88
C GLU A 1120 7.53 56.90 -21.68
N ASP A 1121 8.76 57.45 -21.65
CA ASP A 1121 9.20 58.47 -22.63
C ASP A 1121 10.61 59.06 -22.35
N ILE A 1122 11.15 59.78 -23.35
CA ILE A 1122 12.28 60.74 -23.35
C ILE A 1122 13.73 60.20 -23.45
N ASP A 1123 14.07 59.78 -24.68
CA ASP A 1123 15.12 60.35 -25.58
C ASP A 1123 16.64 60.46 -25.20
N PRO A 1124 17.56 60.51 -26.22
CA PRO A 1124 18.98 60.17 -26.06
C PRO A 1124 20.00 61.30 -26.36
N CYS A 1125 21.30 61.07 -26.09
CA CYS A 1125 22.40 61.83 -26.72
C CYS A 1125 23.78 61.11 -26.75
N GLU A 1126 24.28 60.86 -27.98
CA GLU A 1126 25.65 60.62 -28.51
C GLU A 1126 26.82 59.90 -27.75
N PRO A 1127 27.78 59.28 -28.49
CA PRO A 1127 28.93 58.54 -27.93
C PRO A 1127 30.30 59.26 -28.04
N SER A 1128 31.28 58.93 -27.19
CA SER A 1128 32.71 59.13 -27.55
C SER A 1128 33.74 58.20 -26.86
N SER A 1129 34.58 57.63 -27.72
CA SER A 1129 36.03 57.34 -27.64
C SER A 1129 36.82 57.44 -26.30
N GLY A 1130 37.36 56.29 -25.86
CA GLY A 1130 38.82 56.08 -25.85
C GLY A 1130 39.63 56.23 -24.53
N GLY A 1131 40.83 55.64 -24.53
CA GLY A 1131 41.94 56.02 -23.63
C GLY A 1131 42.48 54.95 -22.67
N LEU A 1132 43.67 54.41 -22.95
CA LEU A 1132 44.44 53.58 -22.01
C LEU A 1132 45.12 54.44 -20.93
N ALA A 1133 45.27 53.92 -19.70
CA ALA A 1133 46.56 53.93 -18.96
C ALA A 1133 46.54 53.07 -17.67
N SER A 1134 47.72 52.61 -17.26
CA SER A 1134 48.08 52.01 -15.96
C SER A 1134 49.33 52.78 -15.45
N PRO A 1135 50.10 52.40 -14.38
CA PRO A 1135 49.90 51.41 -13.31
C PRO A 1135 50.29 51.93 -11.88
N THR A 1136 50.17 51.11 -10.83
CA THR A 1136 51.24 50.71 -9.84
C THR A 1136 50.67 50.09 -8.53
N GLY A 1137 51.46 49.21 -7.88
CA GLY A 1137 51.15 48.53 -6.59
C GLY A 1137 51.93 49.12 -5.39
N PRO A 1138 52.37 48.36 -4.35
CA PRO A 1138 52.45 46.88 -4.17
C PRO A 1138 51.60 46.33 -2.98
N GLY A 1139 51.27 45.03 -2.86
CA GLY A 1139 52.10 43.92 -2.33
C GLY A 1139 51.59 43.46 -0.94
N LEU A 1140 51.70 42.21 -0.44
CA LEU A 1140 52.40 40.99 -0.88
C LEU A 1140 51.85 39.72 -0.14
N LYS A 1141 51.64 38.61 -0.88
CA LYS A 1141 51.46 37.20 -0.40
C LYS A 1141 50.23 36.86 0.47
N GLY A 1142 49.62 35.67 0.35
CA GLY A 1142 49.94 34.52 -0.51
C GLY A 1142 48.78 33.51 -0.65
N TYR A 1143 48.91 32.62 -1.63
CA TYR A 1143 47.86 31.75 -2.21
C TYR A 1143 48.28 30.26 -2.11
N PRO A 1144 47.40 29.23 -2.33
CA PRO A 1144 46.63 29.08 -3.57
C PRO A 1144 45.17 28.56 -3.50
N ASP A 1145 44.38 29.06 -4.46
CA ASP A 1145 43.19 28.48 -5.14
C ASP A 1145 43.54 27.14 -5.87
N PRO A 1146 42.67 26.38 -6.61
CA PRO A 1146 41.53 26.81 -7.47
C PRO A 1146 40.30 25.83 -7.56
N VAL A 1147 39.21 26.02 -8.34
CA VAL A 1147 38.55 27.16 -9.03
C VAL A 1147 37.06 26.82 -9.29
N GLU A 1148 36.19 27.74 -8.88
CA GLU A 1148 35.01 28.37 -9.54
C GLU A 1148 33.87 27.60 -10.26
N VAL A 1149 32.73 28.32 -10.30
CA VAL A 1149 31.54 28.14 -11.15
C VAL A 1149 31.38 29.41 -12.00
N VAL A 1150 30.98 29.29 -13.27
CA VAL A 1150 30.85 30.45 -14.19
C VAL A 1150 29.44 30.54 -14.82
N ARG A 1151 28.83 31.71 -14.65
CA ARG A 1151 27.77 32.32 -15.47
C ARG A 1151 28.44 33.41 -16.34
N GLU A 1152 27.91 33.91 -17.46
CA GLU A 1152 26.55 33.80 -18.03
C GLU A 1152 26.56 33.92 -19.58
N SER A 1153 25.38 34.15 -20.16
CA SER A 1153 25.06 34.19 -21.60
C SER A 1153 25.78 35.25 -22.45
N SER A 1154 25.90 34.96 -23.76
CA SER A 1154 25.71 35.97 -24.82
C SER A 1154 25.05 35.34 -26.06
N SER A 1155 24.11 36.07 -26.68
CA SER A 1155 23.29 35.57 -27.80
C SER A 1155 23.38 36.49 -29.01
N THR A 1156 23.81 35.92 -30.15
CA THR A 1156 23.65 36.47 -31.52
C THR A 1156 24.05 35.38 -32.52
N THR A 1157 25.20 34.75 -32.32
CA THR A 1157 25.74 33.68 -33.20
C THR A 1157 24.80 32.47 -33.31
N GLY A 1158 24.14 32.09 -32.22
CA GLY A 1158 23.24 30.94 -32.17
C GLY A 1158 22.00 31.07 -33.07
N MET A 1159 21.49 32.28 -33.28
CA MET A 1159 20.27 32.49 -34.08
C MET A 1159 20.51 32.24 -35.58
N VAL A 1160 21.67 32.64 -36.10
CA VAL A 1160 22.08 32.38 -37.49
C VAL A 1160 22.31 30.89 -37.72
N VAL A 1161 22.98 30.21 -36.77
CA VAL A 1161 23.16 28.75 -36.81
C VAL A 1161 21.82 28.02 -36.74
N GLY A 1162 20.89 28.48 -35.90
CA GLY A 1162 19.54 27.93 -35.80
C GLY A 1162 18.75 28.00 -37.11
N ILE A 1163 18.80 29.14 -37.83
CA ILE A 1163 18.14 29.30 -39.13
C ILE A 1163 18.75 28.36 -40.19
N VAL A 1164 20.08 28.25 -40.25
CA VAL A 1164 20.77 27.35 -41.19
C VAL A 1164 20.50 25.88 -40.87
N ALA A 1165 20.48 25.50 -39.59
CA ALA A 1165 20.14 24.15 -39.14
C ALA A 1165 18.68 23.80 -39.45
N ALA A 1166 17.74 24.72 -39.24
CA ALA A 1166 16.33 24.54 -39.59
C ALA A 1166 16.13 24.39 -41.11
N ALA A 1167 16.82 25.19 -41.93
CA ALA A 1167 16.79 25.06 -43.38
C ALA A 1167 17.35 23.70 -43.85
N ALA A 1168 18.46 23.24 -43.26
CA ALA A 1168 19.04 21.92 -43.55
C ALA A 1168 18.10 20.78 -43.11
N LEU A 1169 17.44 20.90 -41.95
CA LEU A 1169 16.46 19.94 -41.47
C LEU A 1169 15.23 19.88 -42.40
N CYS A 1170 14.71 21.03 -42.84
CA CYS A 1170 13.62 21.09 -43.82
C CYS A 1170 14.00 20.45 -45.16
N ILE A 1171 15.24 20.65 -45.65
CA ILE A 1171 15.73 19.97 -46.87
C ILE A 1171 15.82 18.46 -46.65
N LEU A 1172 16.30 17.98 -45.49
CA LEU A 1172 16.33 16.56 -45.15
C LEU A 1172 14.92 15.96 -45.00
N ILE A 1173 13.98 16.68 -44.40
CA ILE A 1173 12.58 16.26 -44.28
C ILE A 1173 11.91 16.21 -45.66
N LEU A 1174 12.17 17.19 -46.54
CA LEU A 1174 11.69 17.16 -47.93
C LEU A 1174 12.31 16.01 -48.73
N LEU A 1175 13.61 15.72 -48.57
CA LEU A 1175 14.26 14.58 -49.22
C LEU A 1175 13.76 13.24 -48.67
N TYR A 1176 13.49 13.13 -47.37
CA TYR A 1176 12.88 11.94 -46.76
C TYR A 1176 11.41 11.78 -47.20
N ALA A 1177 10.65 12.87 -47.28
CA ALA A 1177 9.29 12.87 -47.82
C ALA A 1177 9.28 12.47 -49.30
N MET A 1178 10.17 13.02 -50.13
CA MET A 1178 10.35 12.61 -51.53
C MET A 1178 10.79 11.15 -51.65
N TYR A 1179 11.67 10.65 -50.78
CA TYR A 1179 12.05 9.23 -50.74
C TYR A 1179 10.84 8.33 -50.40
N LYS A 1180 10.01 8.75 -49.44
CA LYS A 1180 8.83 8.01 -49.00
C LYS A 1180 7.68 8.06 -50.04
N TYR A 1181 7.47 9.20 -50.71
CA TYR A 1181 6.51 9.34 -51.81
C TYR A 1181 6.96 8.64 -53.09
N ARG A 1182 8.26 8.68 -53.42
CA ARG A 1182 8.84 7.91 -54.54
C ARG A 1182 8.78 6.39 -54.32
N ASN A 1183 8.46 5.96 -53.10
CA ASN A 1183 8.06 4.60 -52.76
C ASN A 1183 6.52 4.42 -52.60
N ARG A 1184 5.77 5.03 -53.54
CA ARG A 1184 4.99 4.28 -54.55
C ARG A 1184 3.58 3.77 -54.12
N ASP A 1185 2.48 3.96 -54.87
CA ASP A 1185 2.20 4.61 -56.17
C ASP A 1185 0.81 5.28 -56.14
N GLU A 1186 0.71 6.53 -56.62
CA GLU A 1186 -0.42 7.01 -57.44
C GLU A 1186 0.13 7.22 -58.87
N GLY A 1187 -0.60 7.06 -59.98
CA GLY A 1187 -2.02 6.76 -60.13
C GLY A 1187 -2.38 6.49 -61.61
N SER A 1188 -3.63 6.76 -61.99
CA SER A 1188 -4.25 6.46 -63.29
C SER A 1188 -3.55 7.03 -64.54
N TYR A 1189 -3.75 6.40 -65.70
CA TYR A 1189 -4.42 7.03 -66.86
C TYR A 1189 -5.03 5.99 -67.82
N ARG A 1190 -5.99 6.40 -68.66
CA ARG A 1190 -6.67 5.58 -69.70
C ARG A 1190 -6.03 5.76 -71.08
N VAL A 1191 -6.20 4.77 -71.96
CA VAL A 1191 -6.94 4.85 -73.26
C VAL A 1191 -7.05 3.42 -73.85
N ASP A 1192 -8.08 3.17 -74.67
CA ASP A 1192 -8.39 1.89 -75.31
C ASP A 1192 -7.38 1.45 -76.39
N GLU A 1193 -7.23 0.12 -76.63
CA GLU A 1193 -7.67 -0.49 -77.90
C GLU A 1193 -7.50 -2.03 -77.99
N SER A 1194 -8.61 -2.72 -78.27
CA SER A 1194 -8.72 -3.94 -79.11
C SER A 1194 -8.28 -5.34 -78.60
N ARG A 1195 -8.89 -6.35 -79.27
CA ARG A 1195 -8.48 -7.76 -79.48
C ARG A 1195 -8.58 -8.82 -78.35
N ASN A 1196 -9.73 -9.51 -78.41
CA ASN A 1196 -9.83 -10.93 -78.79
C ASN A 1196 -9.34 -12.08 -77.86
N TYR A 1197 -10.34 -12.73 -77.25
CA TYR A 1197 -10.75 -14.15 -77.48
C TYR A 1197 -9.95 -15.36 -76.92
N ILE A 1198 -10.73 -16.41 -76.62
CA ILE A 1198 -10.41 -17.87 -76.52
C ILE A 1198 -9.75 -18.39 -75.22
N SER A 1199 -10.66 -18.80 -74.32
CA SER A 1199 -10.71 -20.00 -73.48
C SER A 1199 -9.56 -21.05 -73.45
N ASN A 1200 -9.38 -21.61 -72.25
CA ASN A 1200 -9.17 -23.04 -71.91
C ASN A 1200 -8.48 -23.99 -72.92
N SER A 1201 -7.40 -24.64 -72.45
CA SER A 1201 -7.26 -26.10 -72.58
C SER A 1201 -6.31 -26.65 -71.50
N ALA A 1202 -6.38 -27.96 -71.26
CA ALA A 1202 -5.55 -28.70 -70.30
C ALA A 1202 -5.00 -29.98 -70.97
N GLN A 1203 -4.20 -30.75 -70.23
CA GLN A 1203 -3.38 -31.94 -70.61
C GLN A 1203 -1.88 -31.61 -70.79
N SER A 1204 -0.93 -32.57 -70.72
CA SER A 1204 -0.58 -33.57 -69.69
C SER A 1204 0.38 -34.62 -70.26
N ASN A 1205 1.52 -34.83 -69.60
CA ASN A 1205 2.40 -36.02 -69.59
C ASN A 1205 3.29 -36.39 -70.81
N GLY A 1206 4.51 -36.85 -70.46
CA GLY A 1206 5.50 -37.56 -71.29
C GLY A 1206 6.88 -37.56 -70.57
N THR A 1207 7.30 -38.62 -69.85
CA THR A 1207 8.08 -39.82 -70.29
C THR A 1207 9.51 -39.50 -70.78
N VAL A 1208 10.60 -40.22 -70.41
CA VAL A 1208 10.84 -41.69 -70.47
C VAL A 1208 11.93 -42.18 -69.46
N LEU A 1209 11.68 -43.33 -68.79
CA LEU A 1209 12.53 -44.46 -68.28
C LEU A 1209 14.05 -44.28 -67.97
N LYS A 1210 14.71 -44.97 -67.00
CA LYS A 1210 14.53 -46.30 -66.30
C LYS A 1210 15.43 -46.31 -65.00
N GLU A 1211 15.51 -47.27 -64.04
CA GLU A 1211 14.81 -48.55 -63.75
C GLU A 1211 14.63 -48.88 -62.23
N LYS A 1212 15.62 -49.49 -61.53
CA LYS A 1212 15.44 -50.28 -60.27
C LYS A 1212 16.74 -50.48 -59.45
N PRO A 1213 16.71 -50.89 -58.15
CA PRO A 1213 15.59 -51.05 -57.17
C PRO A 1213 15.87 -50.24 -55.85
N ALA A 1214 15.42 -50.48 -54.59
CA ALA A 1214 14.56 -51.47 -53.90
C ALA A 1214 13.98 -50.96 -52.53
N ASN A 1215 12.86 -51.57 -52.09
CA ASN A 1215 12.45 -52.09 -50.75
C ASN A 1215 13.14 -51.64 -49.42
N VAL A 1216 12.47 -51.49 -48.25
CA VAL A 1216 11.05 -51.63 -47.75
C VAL A 1216 10.98 -50.97 -46.34
N ALA A 1217 9.88 -50.65 -45.60
CA ALA A 1217 8.41 -50.87 -45.61
C ALA A 1217 7.66 -49.50 -45.40
N LYS A 1218 6.35 -49.26 -45.18
CA LYS A 1218 5.10 -49.85 -44.61
C LYS A 1218 4.89 -49.74 -43.08
N SER A 1219 3.74 -49.27 -42.56
CA SER A 1219 2.59 -48.44 -43.06
C SER A 1219 1.82 -47.91 -41.79
N THR A 1220 0.63 -47.29 -41.70
CA THR A 1220 -0.65 -47.09 -42.48
C THR A 1220 -1.40 -45.87 -41.79
N THR A 1221 -2.59 -45.29 -42.04
CA THR A 1221 -3.83 -45.42 -42.88
C THR A 1221 -4.48 -44.00 -43.01
N LYS A 1222 -5.75 -43.84 -43.46
CA LYS A 1222 -6.55 -42.58 -43.42
C LYS A 1222 -8.09 -42.84 -43.46
N THR A 1223 -8.93 -41.86 -43.04
CA THR A 1223 -10.29 -41.48 -43.58
C THR A 1223 -11.55 -41.51 -42.64
N LYS A 1224 -12.20 -40.32 -42.47
CA LYS A 1224 -13.63 -39.93 -42.18
C LYS A 1224 -14.65 -40.88 -41.47
N LYS A 1225 -15.40 -40.38 -40.45
CA LYS A 1225 -16.81 -39.82 -40.51
C LYS A 1225 -17.42 -39.52 -39.11
N ASN A 1226 -18.55 -38.79 -39.06
CA ASN A 1226 -19.27 -38.29 -37.85
C ASN A 1226 -19.95 -39.36 -36.98
N LYS A 1227 -20.10 -39.10 -35.66
CA LYS A 1227 -21.42 -39.00 -34.96
C LYS A 1227 -21.31 -38.42 -33.53
N ASP A 1228 -22.45 -38.09 -32.94
CA ASP A 1228 -22.65 -37.41 -31.65
C ASP A 1228 -22.63 -38.36 -30.44
N LYS A 1229 -22.04 -37.94 -29.29
CA LYS A 1229 -22.63 -37.94 -27.91
C LYS A 1229 -21.61 -37.83 -26.75
N GLU A 1230 -21.99 -37.04 -25.75
CA GLU A 1230 -21.89 -37.25 -24.27
C GLU A 1230 -20.53 -37.48 -23.55
N TYR A 1231 -20.12 -36.43 -22.82
CA TYR A 1231 -19.55 -36.38 -21.45
C TYR A 1231 -18.20 -37.04 -21.04
N TYR A 1232 -17.51 -36.31 -20.14
CA TYR A 1232 -16.29 -36.63 -19.38
C TYR A 1232 -14.99 -36.75 -20.20
N VAL A 1233 -13.88 -36.07 -19.85
CA VAL A 1233 -13.60 -35.08 -18.79
C VAL A 1233 -13.13 -33.78 -19.43
#